data_AF-A0A1H1I6R3-F1
#
_entry.id   AF-A0A1H1I6R3-F1
#
_cell.length_a   1.000
_cell.length_b   1.000
_cell.length_c   1.000
_cell.angle_alpha   90.00
_cell.angle_beta   90.00
_cell.angle_gamma   90.00
#
_symmetry.space_group_name_H-M   'P 1'
#
loop_
_entity.id
_entity.type
_entity.pdbx_description
1 polymer ?
#
loop_
_entity_poly.entity_id
_entity_poly.type
_entity_poly.pdbx_seq_one_letter_code
_entity_poly.pdbx_strand_id
1 'polypeptide(L)'
;MIDHSSHVWLHGESSRDRREELASWGPLPLLMPVVDAHRRRRGPYTAGGTILRTLVPGALDRFPERVATHQLSIRAVAPELDDLLPPRRPTLEGRLEDDERILVPAPRRTLRVANGIAEFLLDCAPERSVLVVDNVHEADPTDRELLTVLARRIDPRRLVVVACSADPPPDGFAGRIVQARTASRTTSDEPVPPQDPQDRAAAYVESDCTLDDPRLIDAYAGLSPERRAELHDRRADELERAGEWSFRLGAIPFHREHGTDPEGAGAEALWTAVDHCVREGFLHAVVELGVRGLELTAEDSDLWWRFLQRTATAMAGVNRHDDARRLWDRARRASTRPAVHAAAAYGTAMLDARHPDPAQRDLDRAMGWINEAIAISTLLPDPQDRAFKLGFDRNGRALIELRKGRIDAALALVESAIDLAERDLPPGRHLHHRMVLHANRGQLLATLNRTKEALQEYDTAIAIDPDFPDYYLDRGNVRYAVGEVEGALADYETAMRLSPPLPEAYYNRAELRIAQGEVEGALADLDHVIELDPGYLDAYINRAGLRAAAGLNEQARADVAAGLAIDPDNAHLWSVLGQLEANDGRHAEAMAAFETALAADPELSAAWANRGSLRYDSGDAEGAVADLSRAIELASDDERAALHYNRAIALRALGREEEARADLRRARDLAPDDPDIQAAL
;
A
#
# COMPACT_ATOMS: atom_id res chain seq x y z
N MET A 1 -22.99 -20.63 -21.77
CA MET A 1 -21.74 -20.06 -22.35
C MET A 1 -21.39 -18.83 -21.54
N ILE A 2 -20.18 -18.80 -20.99
CA ILE A 2 -19.65 -17.57 -20.39
C ILE A 2 -19.56 -16.51 -21.49
N ASP A 3 -20.10 -15.33 -21.19
CA ASP A 3 -19.87 -14.14 -21.97
C ASP A 3 -18.50 -13.55 -21.59
N HIS A 4 -17.61 -13.39 -22.57
CA HIS A 4 -16.27 -12.79 -22.40
C HIS A 4 -16.29 -11.25 -22.37
N SER A 5 -17.47 -10.65 -22.12
CA SER A 5 -17.66 -9.21 -21.96
C SER A 5 -17.42 -8.70 -20.54
N SER A 6 -17.42 -9.58 -19.53
CA SER A 6 -17.37 -9.19 -18.11
C SER A 6 -16.78 -10.28 -17.20
N HIS A 7 -16.07 -9.86 -16.15
CA HIS A 7 -15.78 -10.72 -15.00
C HIS A 7 -17.07 -11.07 -14.26
N VAL A 8 -17.03 -12.12 -13.44
CA VAL A 8 -18.23 -12.67 -12.80
C VAL A 8 -18.01 -12.81 -11.30
N TRP A 9 -18.95 -12.28 -10.53
CA TRP A 9 -19.13 -12.64 -9.12
C TRP A 9 -20.25 -13.67 -9.02
N LEU A 10 -19.91 -14.91 -8.69
CA LEU A 10 -20.87 -16.00 -8.49
C LEU A 10 -21.21 -16.12 -6.99
N HIS A 11 -22.38 -15.60 -6.61
CA HIS A 11 -22.88 -15.69 -5.26
C HIS A 11 -23.66 -16.98 -5.03
N GLY A 12 -23.32 -17.75 -4.00
CA GLY A 12 -24.07 -18.94 -3.60
C GLY A 12 -23.66 -19.42 -2.21
N GLU A 13 -24.64 -19.82 -1.40
CA GLU A 13 -24.45 -20.19 0.01
C GLU A 13 -23.50 -21.38 0.17
N SER A 14 -23.63 -22.42 -0.67
CA SER A 14 -22.78 -23.61 -0.61
C SER A 14 -21.86 -23.76 -1.84
N SER A 15 -20.70 -24.39 -1.64
CA SER A 15 -19.76 -24.81 -2.68
C SER A 15 -20.43 -25.72 -3.72
N ARG A 16 -21.45 -26.46 -3.30
CA ARG A 16 -22.26 -27.29 -4.17
C ARG A 16 -23.07 -26.43 -5.14
N ASP A 17 -23.83 -25.47 -4.64
CA ASP A 17 -24.66 -24.60 -5.49
C ASP A 17 -23.80 -23.84 -6.50
N ARG A 18 -22.64 -23.34 -6.05
CA ARG A 18 -21.68 -22.64 -6.93
C ARG A 18 -21.11 -23.59 -8.00
N ARG A 19 -20.74 -24.83 -7.64
CA ARG A 19 -20.26 -25.84 -8.61
C ARG A 19 -21.33 -26.27 -9.61
N GLU A 20 -22.57 -26.48 -9.17
CA GLU A 20 -23.69 -26.84 -10.04
C GLU A 20 -24.02 -25.70 -11.02
N GLU A 21 -24.01 -24.44 -10.54
CA GLU A 21 -24.19 -23.27 -11.39
C GLU A 21 -23.05 -23.16 -12.43
N LEU A 22 -21.78 -23.32 -12.02
CA LEU A 22 -20.63 -23.34 -12.95
C LEU A 22 -20.77 -24.44 -14.01
N ALA A 23 -21.18 -25.65 -13.61
CA ALA A 23 -21.38 -26.77 -14.54
C ALA A 23 -22.49 -26.47 -15.55
N SER A 24 -23.52 -25.71 -15.17
CA SER A 24 -24.61 -25.30 -16.05
C SER A 24 -24.17 -24.37 -17.20
N TRP A 25 -23.00 -23.72 -17.08
CA TRP A 25 -22.50 -22.80 -18.10
C TRP A 25 -21.90 -23.52 -19.33
N GLY A 26 -21.73 -24.85 -19.24
CA GLY A 26 -21.09 -25.69 -20.25
C GLY A 26 -19.57 -25.77 -20.06
N PRO A 27 -18.84 -26.43 -20.99
CA PRO A 27 -17.39 -26.52 -20.91
C PRO A 27 -16.76 -25.11 -20.96
N LEU A 28 -15.92 -24.81 -19.98
CA LEU A 28 -15.19 -23.54 -19.89
C LEU A 28 -13.73 -23.76 -20.29
N PRO A 29 -13.09 -22.82 -21.00
CA PRO A 29 -11.66 -22.86 -21.28
C PRO A 29 -10.88 -22.47 -20.02
N LEU A 30 -10.90 -23.34 -19.01
CA LEU A 30 -10.29 -23.08 -17.72
C LEU A 30 -8.78 -22.89 -17.86
N LEU A 31 -8.27 -21.81 -17.28
CA LEU A 31 -6.84 -21.54 -17.17
C LEU A 31 -6.15 -22.64 -16.34
N MET A 32 -6.85 -23.12 -15.32
CA MET A 32 -6.44 -24.16 -14.38
C MET A 32 -7.68 -24.75 -13.68
N PRO A 33 -7.57 -25.88 -12.96
CA PRO A 33 -8.65 -26.35 -12.09
C PRO A 33 -9.15 -25.26 -11.14
N VAL A 34 -10.41 -25.36 -10.69
CA VAL A 34 -11.00 -24.40 -9.75
C VAL A 34 -10.10 -24.20 -8.54
N VAL A 35 -9.73 -22.96 -8.27
CA VAL A 35 -8.82 -22.59 -7.19
C VAL A 35 -9.63 -22.38 -5.92
N ASP A 36 -9.31 -23.11 -4.86
CA ASP A 36 -9.90 -22.90 -3.54
C ASP A 36 -9.12 -21.84 -2.78
N ALA A 37 -9.73 -20.67 -2.54
CA ALA A 37 -9.09 -19.53 -1.87
C ALA A 37 -9.16 -19.59 -0.34
N HIS A 38 -9.66 -20.68 0.25
CA HIS A 38 -9.84 -20.76 1.70
C HIS A 38 -8.50 -20.57 2.44
N ARG A 39 -8.39 -19.51 3.27
CA ARG A 39 -7.12 -19.10 3.90
C ARG A 39 -6.45 -20.19 4.75
N ARG A 40 -7.23 -21.09 5.37
CA ARG A 40 -6.69 -22.23 6.13
C ARG A 40 -5.75 -23.12 5.33
N ARG A 41 -5.78 -23.12 3.99
CA ARG A 41 -4.88 -23.98 3.23
C ARG A 41 -3.45 -23.45 3.26
N ARG A 42 -3.24 -22.19 2.91
CA ARG A 42 -1.90 -21.60 2.74
C ARG A 42 -1.76 -20.14 3.19
N GLY A 43 -2.71 -19.63 3.97
CA GLY A 43 -2.68 -18.29 4.55
C GLY A 43 -2.90 -17.18 3.51
N PRO A 44 -2.18 -16.05 3.62
CA PRO A 44 -2.14 -15.00 2.61
C PRO A 44 -1.86 -15.54 1.21
N TYR A 45 -2.54 -14.98 0.23
CA TYR A 45 -2.40 -15.34 -1.19
C TYR A 45 -2.54 -16.86 -1.44
N THR A 46 -3.48 -17.54 -0.80
CA THR A 46 -3.77 -18.95 -1.06
C THR A 46 -4.14 -19.16 -2.54
N ALA A 47 -5.01 -18.31 -3.10
CA ALA A 47 -5.37 -18.38 -4.52
C ALA A 47 -4.22 -17.87 -5.39
N GLY A 48 -3.60 -16.74 -5.04
CA GLY A 48 -2.44 -16.17 -5.75
C GLY A 48 -1.29 -17.17 -5.91
N GLY A 49 -0.89 -17.84 -4.83
CA GLY A 49 0.16 -18.85 -4.85
C GLY A 49 -0.22 -20.07 -5.68
N THR A 50 -1.50 -20.47 -5.69
CA THR A 50 -1.96 -21.61 -6.50
C THR A 50 -1.86 -21.29 -7.99
N ILE A 51 -2.22 -20.07 -8.37
CA ILE A 51 -2.06 -19.57 -9.73
C ILE A 51 -0.59 -19.61 -10.14
N LEU A 52 0.30 -19.11 -9.30
CA LEU A 52 1.73 -19.04 -9.59
C LEU A 52 2.39 -20.43 -9.66
N ARG A 53 2.15 -21.31 -8.67
CA ARG A 53 2.65 -22.69 -8.68
C ARG A 53 2.23 -23.45 -9.94
N THR A 54 1.04 -23.17 -10.47
CA THR A 54 0.53 -23.81 -11.68
C THR A 54 1.17 -23.26 -12.95
N LEU A 55 1.35 -21.94 -13.05
CA LEU A 55 1.76 -21.28 -14.30
C LEU A 55 3.26 -21.08 -14.45
N VAL A 56 3.98 -20.81 -13.34
CA VAL A 56 5.40 -20.43 -13.37
C VAL A 56 6.28 -21.49 -14.04
N PRO A 57 6.18 -22.81 -13.75
CA PRO A 57 7.02 -23.80 -14.40
C PRO A 57 6.91 -23.78 -15.94
N GLY A 58 5.67 -23.77 -16.47
CA GLY A 58 5.45 -23.69 -17.91
C GLY A 58 5.70 -22.29 -18.51
N ALA A 59 5.71 -21.23 -17.69
CA ALA A 59 6.11 -19.90 -18.11
C ALA A 59 7.63 -19.76 -18.20
N LEU A 60 8.40 -20.39 -17.30
CA LEU A 60 9.87 -20.41 -17.34
C LEU A 60 10.37 -21.04 -18.64
N ASP A 61 9.74 -22.11 -19.08
CA ASP A 61 10.11 -22.80 -20.33
C ASP A 61 9.86 -21.94 -21.58
N ARG A 62 8.87 -21.03 -21.54
CA ARG A 62 8.43 -20.26 -22.72
C ARG A 62 8.90 -18.81 -22.72
N PHE A 63 8.96 -18.19 -21.55
CA PHE A 63 9.15 -16.75 -21.34
C PHE A 63 10.02 -16.47 -20.10
N PRO A 64 11.26 -17.00 -20.02
CA PRO A 64 12.09 -16.89 -18.81
C PRO A 64 12.36 -15.44 -18.39
N GLU A 65 12.54 -14.53 -19.35
CA GLU A 65 12.72 -13.10 -19.07
C GLU A 65 11.48 -12.46 -18.42
N ARG A 66 10.27 -12.85 -18.84
CA ARG A 66 9.03 -12.36 -18.22
C ARG A 66 8.88 -12.88 -16.80
N VAL A 67 9.26 -14.13 -16.55
CA VAL A 67 9.28 -14.67 -15.18
C VAL A 67 10.30 -13.93 -14.31
N ALA A 68 11.48 -13.61 -14.87
CA ALA A 68 12.50 -12.85 -14.16
C ALA A 68 12.03 -11.44 -13.77
N THR A 69 11.24 -10.77 -14.61
CA THR A 69 10.60 -9.47 -14.30
C THR A 69 9.68 -9.56 -13.08
N HIS A 70 8.91 -10.65 -12.97
CA HIS A 70 7.88 -10.81 -11.93
C HIS A 70 8.34 -11.58 -10.69
N GLN A 71 9.63 -11.95 -10.62
CA GLN A 71 10.16 -12.85 -9.58
C GLN A 71 9.93 -12.38 -8.14
N LEU A 72 9.85 -11.06 -7.90
CA LEU A 72 9.62 -10.50 -6.56
C LEU A 72 8.23 -10.87 -6.03
N SER A 73 7.20 -10.68 -6.84
CA SER A 73 5.83 -11.07 -6.51
C SER A 73 5.70 -12.58 -6.40
N ILE A 74 6.42 -13.33 -7.24
CA ILE A 74 6.42 -14.80 -7.20
C ILE A 74 7.01 -15.33 -5.89
N ARG A 75 8.20 -14.86 -5.51
CA ARG A 75 8.88 -15.28 -4.26
C ARG A 75 8.07 -14.92 -3.02
N ALA A 76 7.42 -13.75 -3.01
CA ALA A 76 6.61 -13.31 -1.87
C ALA A 76 5.39 -14.23 -1.61
N VAL A 77 4.82 -14.82 -2.66
CA VAL A 77 3.54 -15.53 -2.60
C VAL A 77 3.66 -17.06 -2.74
N ALA A 78 4.69 -17.53 -3.45
CA ALA A 78 4.96 -18.94 -3.66
C ALA A 78 6.45 -19.23 -3.42
N PRO A 79 6.93 -19.12 -2.16
CA PRO A 79 8.34 -19.28 -1.82
C PRO A 79 8.89 -20.68 -2.13
N GLU A 80 8.07 -21.72 -2.22
CA GLU A 80 8.49 -23.03 -2.73
C GLU A 80 8.96 -23.03 -4.20
N LEU A 81 8.73 -21.95 -4.95
CA LEU A 81 9.24 -21.79 -6.33
C LEU A 81 10.63 -21.16 -6.38
N ASP A 82 11.23 -20.79 -5.24
CA ASP A 82 12.49 -20.02 -5.19
C ASP A 82 13.62 -20.68 -5.99
N ASP A 83 13.73 -22.01 -5.89
CA ASP A 83 14.75 -22.82 -6.57
C ASP A 83 14.57 -22.87 -8.10
N LEU A 84 13.38 -22.56 -8.61
CA LEU A 84 13.10 -22.50 -10.05
C LEU A 84 13.38 -21.12 -10.66
N LEU A 85 13.46 -20.08 -9.82
CA LEU A 85 13.61 -18.71 -10.26
C LEU A 85 15.09 -18.35 -10.45
N PRO A 86 15.41 -17.34 -11.28
CA PRO A 86 16.77 -16.83 -11.38
C PRO A 86 17.35 -16.49 -10.00
N PRO A 87 18.63 -16.83 -9.75
CA PRO A 87 19.24 -16.55 -8.48
C PRO A 87 19.32 -15.03 -8.25
N ARG A 88 18.97 -14.60 -7.04
CA ARG A 88 19.10 -13.22 -6.59
C ARG A 88 20.04 -13.16 -5.39
N ARG A 89 20.66 -12.00 -5.19
CA ARG A 89 21.33 -11.70 -3.93
C ARG A 89 20.31 -11.82 -2.78
N PRO A 90 20.63 -12.55 -1.69
CA PRO A 90 19.76 -12.56 -0.52
C PRO A 90 19.55 -11.14 0.00
N THR A 91 18.30 -10.80 0.32
CA THR A 91 17.95 -9.51 0.91
C THR A 91 18.71 -9.31 2.22
N LEU A 92 18.86 -8.06 2.66
CA LEU A 92 19.42 -7.81 3.99
C LEU A 92 18.56 -8.47 5.08
N GLU A 93 17.24 -8.30 5.02
CA GLU A 93 16.26 -8.94 5.92
C GLU A 93 16.45 -10.46 6.05
N GLY A 94 16.68 -11.17 4.93
CA GLY A 94 16.86 -12.62 4.92
C GLY A 94 18.16 -13.11 5.56
N ARG A 95 19.11 -12.22 5.84
CA ARG A 95 20.41 -12.53 6.47
C ARG A 95 20.53 -12.05 7.91
N LEU A 96 19.58 -11.24 8.37
CA LEU A 96 19.57 -10.71 9.74
C LEU A 96 18.97 -11.71 10.73
N GLU A 97 19.47 -11.67 11.96
CA GLU A 97 18.89 -12.38 13.10
C GLU A 97 17.54 -11.76 13.48
N ASP A 98 16.65 -12.53 14.13
CA ASP A 98 15.29 -12.11 14.50
C ASP A 98 15.26 -10.79 15.32
N ASP A 99 16.26 -10.55 16.17
CA ASP A 99 16.38 -9.36 17.03
C ASP A 99 16.79 -8.08 16.28
N GLU A 100 17.28 -8.23 15.04
CA GLU A 100 17.70 -7.10 14.19
C GLU A 100 16.65 -6.69 13.15
N ARG A 101 15.63 -7.54 12.96
CA ARG A 101 14.52 -7.33 12.02
C ARG A 101 13.49 -6.35 12.56
N ILE A 102 13.71 -5.08 12.27
CA ILE A 102 12.88 -3.96 12.76
C ILE A 102 11.99 -3.32 11.69
N LEU A 103 12.25 -3.61 10.41
CA LEU A 103 11.48 -3.03 9.31
C LEU A 103 10.13 -3.74 9.22
N VAL A 104 9.09 -2.93 9.11
CA VAL A 104 7.75 -3.39 8.74
C VAL A 104 7.50 -2.81 7.35
N PRO A 105 7.25 -3.64 6.34
CA PRO A 105 7.02 -3.14 4.99
C PRO A 105 5.83 -2.16 4.93
N ALA A 106 5.85 -1.27 3.95
CA ALA A 106 4.78 -0.30 3.75
C ALA A 106 3.42 -1.00 3.63
N PRO A 107 2.33 -0.44 4.20
CA PRO A 107 1.00 -1.06 4.19
C PRO A 107 0.49 -1.44 2.79
N ARG A 108 0.90 -0.71 1.74
CA ARG A 108 0.53 -0.98 0.35
C ARG A 108 1.38 -2.06 -0.34
N ARG A 109 2.30 -2.73 0.37
CA ARG A 109 3.12 -3.81 -0.21
C ARG A 109 2.28 -4.92 -0.81
N THR A 110 1.17 -5.30 -0.17
CA THR A 110 0.27 -6.32 -0.72
C THR A 110 -0.29 -5.89 -2.07
N LEU A 111 -0.75 -4.64 -2.19
CA LEU A 111 -1.23 -4.09 -3.46
C LEU A 111 -0.14 -4.12 -4.55
N ARG A 112 1.11 -3.81 -4.20
CA ARG A 112 2.26 -3.91 -5.14
C ARG A 112 2.45 -5.35 -5.63
N VAL A 113 2.37 -6.34 -4.73
CA VAL A 113 2.46 -7.77 -5.05
C VAL A 113 1.29 -8.23 -5.93
N ALA A 114 0.05 -7.83 -5.60
CA ALA A 114 -1.13 -8.14 -6.39
C ALA A 114 -1.04 -7.59 -7.82
N ASN A 115 -0.55 -6.35 -7.96
CA ASN A 115 -0.29 -5.74 -9.26
C ASN A 115 0.78 -6.50 -10.05
N GLY A 116 1.85 -6.97 -9.40
CA GLY A 116 2.85 -7.80 -10.07
C GLY A 116 2.31 -9.17 -10.51
N ILE A 117 1.38 -9.77 -9.77
CA ILE A 117 0.70 -11.00 -10.21
C ILE A 117 -0.22 -10.71 -11.41
N ALA A 118 -0.92 -9.58 -11.41
CA ALA A 118 -1.75 -9.16 -12.54
C ALA A 118 -0.93 -8.98 -13.82
N GLU A 119 0.24 -8.34 -13.72
CA GLU A 119 1.17 -8.18 -14.84
C GLU A 119 1.76 -9.52 -15.30
N PHE A 120 2.13 -10.40 -14.37
CA PHE A 120 2.54 -11.76 -14.72
C PHE A 120 1.47 -12.51 -15.52
N LEU A 121 0.19 -12.38 -15.16
CA LEU A 121 -0.91 -12.98 -15.93
C LEU A 121 -1.10 -12.30 -17.28
N LEU A 122 -0.99 -10.98 -17.36
CA LEU A 122 -0.95 -10.23 -18.62
C LEU A 122 0.28 -10.53 -19.48
N ASP A 123 1.30 -11.18 -18.94
CA ASP A 123 2.49 -11.56 -19.69
C ASP A 123 2.49 -13.04 -20.08
N CYS A 124 1.94 -13.91 -19.25
CA CYS A 124 2.16 -15.36 -19.37
C CYS A 124 0.87 -16.18 -19.54
N ALA A 125 -0.30 -15.65 -19.18
CA ALA A 125 -1.55 -16.41 -19.27
C ALA A 125 -2.01 -16.55 -20.73
N PRO A 126 -2.47 -17.75 -21.16
CA PRO A 126 -3.11 -17.94 -22.46
C PRO A 126 -4.33 -17.04 -22.62
N GLU A 127 -4.51 -16.46 -23.80
CA GLU A 127 -5.67 -15.64 -24.12
C GLU A 127 -6.97 -16.45 -24.16
N ARG A 128 -8.09 -15.77 -23.88
CA ARG A 128 -9.46 -16.31 -23.84
C ARG A 128 -9.65 -17.44 -22.83
N SER A 129 -8.90 -17.40 -21.73
CA SER A 129 -9.02 -18.36 -20.64
C SER A 129 -10.03 -17.90 -19.58
N VAL A 130 -10.42 -18.80 -18.69
CA VAL A 130 -11.27 -18.52 -17.52
C VAL A 130 -10.55 -18.96 -16.24
N LEU A 131 -10.33 -18.03 -15.31
CA LEU A 131 -9.86 -18.31 -13.96
C LEU A 131 -11.06 -18.37 -13.02
N VAL A 132 -11.29 -19.53 -12.40
CA VAL A 132 -12.35 -19.71 -11.40
C VAL A 132 -11.72 -19.85 -10.03
N VAL A 133 -12.10 -18.96 -9.12
CA VAL A 133 -11.66 -18.96 -7.72
C VAL A 133 -12.87 -19.10 -6.82
N ASP A 134 -12.90 -20.13 -5.99
CA ASP A 134 -13.97 -20.45 -5.05
C ASP A 134 -13.59 -20.13 -3.60
N ASN A 135 -14.58 -20.10 -2.71
CA ASN A 135 -14.43 -19.78 -1.28
C ASN A 135 -13.82 -18.40 -1.01
N VAL A 136 -14.16 -17.39 -1.83
CA VAL A 136 -13.61 -16.02 -1.68
C VAL A 136 -14.00 -15.36 -0.34
N HIS A 137 -15.16 -15.71 0.21
CA HIS A 137 -15.59 -15.33 1.57
C HIS A 137 -14.67 -15.89 2.66
N GLU A 138 -14.00 -17.02 2.45
CA GLU A 138 -13.03 -17.58 3.40
C GLU A 138 -11.59 -17.14 3.12
N ALA A 139 -11.36 -16.36 2.06
CA ALA A 139 -10.04 -15.93 1.62
C ALA A 139 -9.45 -14.82 2.50
N ASP A 140 -8.13 -14.84 2.66
CA ASP A 140 -7.37 -13.76 3.29
C ASP A 140 -7.57 -12.43 2.54
N PRO A 141 -7.50 -11.25 3.21
CA PRO A 141 -7.61 -9.97 2.53
C PRO A 141 -6.70 -9.80 1.31
N THR A 142 -5.52 -10.44 1.28
CA THR A 142 -4.60 -10.42 0.13
C THR A 142 -5.16 -11.08 -1.13
N ASP A 143 -5.85 -12.21 -1.01
CA ASP A 143 -6.51 -12.86 -2.16
C ASP A 143 -7.70 -12.06 -2.66
N ARG A 144 -8.46 -11.42 -1.74
CA ARG A 144 -9.56 -10.53 -2.12
C ARG A 144 -9.05 -9.30 -2.85
N GLU A 145 -7.98 -8.68 -2.35
CA GLU A 145 -7.27 -7.58 -3.02
C GLU A 145 -6.78 -8.00 -4.41
N LEU A 146 -6.15 -9.18 -4.52
CA LEU A 146 -5.73 -9.74 -5.81
C LEU A 146 -6.90 -9.85 -6.79
N LEU A 147 -8.02 -10.47 -6.39
CA LEU A 147 -9.17 -10.66 -7.28
C LEU A 147 -9.77 -9.32 -7.75
N THR A 148 -9.82 -8.32 -6.88
CA THR A 148 -10.23 -6.96 -7.25
C THR A 148 -9.26 -6.33 -8.25
N VAL A 149 -7.95 -6.47 -8.03
CA VAL A 149 -6.91 -5.99 -8.98
C VAL A 149 -7.06 -6.70 -10.34
N LEU A 150 -7.22 -8.02 -10.36
CA LEU A 150 -7.38 -8.79 -11.59
C LEU A 150 -8.63 -8.38 -12.36
N ALA A 151 -9.78 -8.25 -11.69
CA ALA A 151 -11.04 -7.86 -12.32
C ALA A 151 -11.01 -6.41 -12.84
N ARG A 152 -10.19 -5.54 -12.23
CA ARG A 152 -10.04 -4.15 -12.67
C ARG A 152 -9.05 -3.99 -13.83
N ARG A 153 -7.93 -4.72 -13.80
CA ARG A 153 -6.81 -4.50 -14.74
C ARG A 153 -6.81 -5.41 -15.97
N ILE A 154 -7.45 -6.57 -15.92
CA ILE A 154 -7.39 -7.53 -17.02
C ILE A 154 -8.66 -7.47 -17.85
N ASP A 155 -8.56 -7.16 -19.15
CA ASP A 155 -9.74 -7.19 -20.04
C ASP A 155 -10.37 -8.60 -20.05
N PRO A 156 -11.69 -8.75 -19.77
CA PRO A 156 -12.38 -10.04 -19.76
C PRO A 156 -12.37 -10.75 -21.11
N ARG A 157 -12.14 -10.04 -22.23
CA ARG A 157 -11.91 -10.63 -23.55
C ARG A 157 -10.65 -11.48 -23.59
N ARG A 158 -9.70 -11.20 -22.70
CA ARG A 158 -8.43 -11.91 -22.58
C ARG A 158 -8.47 -12.97 -21.48
N LEU A 159 -8.96 -12.63 -20.29
CA LEU A 159 -9.08 -13.58 -19.18
C LEU A 159 -10.29 -13.20 -18.33
N VAL A 160 -11.27 -14.11 -18.26
CA VAL A 160 -12.43 -13.93 -17.38
C VAL A 160 -12.05 -14.40 -15.99
N VAL A 161 -12.31 -13.56 -14.99
CA VAL A 161 -12.16 -13.90 -13.57
C VAL A 161 -13.55 -14.21 -13.03
N VAL A 162 -13.72 -15.40 -12.46
CA VAL A 162 -14.95 -15.84 -11.81
C VAL A 162 -14.66 -16.03 -10.33
N ALA A 163 -15.09 -15.08 -9.51
CA ALA A 163 -14.96 -15.12 -8.05
C ALA A 163 -16.24 -15.71 -7.46
N CYS A 164 -16.14 -16.85 -6.78
CA CYS A 164 -17.27 -17.57 -6.22
C CYS A 164 -17.28 -17.41 -4.69
N SER A 165 -18.41 -16.95 -4.14
CA SER A 165 -18.49 -16.56 -2.73
C SER A 165 -19.88 -16.78 -2.12
N ALA A 166 -19.94 -17.01 -0.82
CA ALA A 166 -21.18 -16.91 -0.04
C ALA A 166 -21.51 -15.45 0.32
N ASP A 167 -20.55 -14.54 0.20
CA ASP A 167 -20.72 -13.11 0.44
C ASP A 167 -21.08 -12.36 -0.88
N PRO A 168 -21.68 -11.16 -0.79
CA PRO A 168 -21.76 -10.25 -1.93
C PRO A 168 -20.36 -9.79 -2.38
N PRO A 169 -20.22 -9.26 -3.62
CA PRO A 169 -18.94 -8.71 -4.08
C PRO A 169 -18.50 -7.54 -3.19
N PRO A 170 -17.19 -7.37 -2.96
CA PRO A 170 -16.67 -6.18 -2.30
C PRO A 170 -16.90 -4.94 -3.18
N ASP A 171 -16.91 -3.78 -2.55
CA ASP A 171 -16.91 -2.51 -3.27
C ASP A 171 -15.71 -2.45 -4.22
N GLY A 172 -15.95 -2.05 -5.48
CA GLY A 172 -14.92 -1.95 -6.51
C GLY A 172 -14.67 -3.22 -7.33
N PHE A 173 -15.34 -4.35 -7.06
CA PHE A 173 -15.28 -5.50 -7.97
C PHE A 173 -15.96 -5.18 -9.31
N ALA A 174 -15.19 -5.10 -10.39
CA ALA A 174 -15.67 -4.77 -11.73
C ALA A 174 -16.19 -6.03 -12.46
N GLY A 175 -17.46 -6.41 -12.23
CA GLY A 175 -18.04 -7.56 -12.90
C GLY A 175 -19.55 -7.68 -12.75
N ARG A 176 -20.14 -8.62 -13.48
CA ARG A 176 -21.57 -8.96 -13.33
C ARG A 176 -21.78 -9.94 -12.19
N ILE A 177 -22.90 -9.80 -11.50
CA ILE A 177 -23.28 -10.69 -10.40
C ILE A 177 -24.18 -11.81 -10.94
N VAL A 178 -23.87 -13.05 -10.58
CA VAL A 178 -24.69 -14.23 -10.86
C VAL A 178 -25.08 -14.87 -9.54
N GLN A 179 -26.36 -15.19 -9.40
CA GLN A 179 -26.91 -15.90 -8.26
C GLN A 179 -26.97 -17.38 -8.59
N ALA A 180 -26.23 -18.19 -7.83
CA ALA A 180 -26.30 -19.65 -7.93
C ALA A 180 -27.69 -20.10 -7.50
N ARG A 181 -28.32 -20.96 -8.30
CA ARG A 181 -29.61 -21.54 -7.93
C ARG A 181 -29.39 -22.56 -6.83
N THR A 182 -30.17 -22.49 -5.75
CA THR A 182 -30.18 -23.54 -4.73
C THR A 182 -30.58 -24.85 -5.40
N ALA A 183 -29.70 -25.83 -5.36
CA ALA A 183 -29.98 -27.15 -5.89
C ALA A 183 -31.20 -27.75 -5.16
N SER A 184 -32.23 -28.18 -5.90
CA SER A 184 -33.24 -29.07 -5.32
C SER A 184 -32.52 -30.30 -4.79
N ARG A 185 -32.83 -30.73 -3.56
CA ARG A 185 -32.24 -31.90 -2.87
C ARG A 185 -32.56 -33.22 -3.61
N THR A 186 -32.00 -33.42 -4.80
CA THR A 186 -32.09 -34.68 -5.54
C THR A 186 -30.77 -35.44 -5.40
N THR A 187 -30.92 -36.69 -4.95
CA THR A 187 -29.95 -37.53 -4.24
C THR A 187 -29.15 -38.48 -5.15
N SER A 188 -28.99 -38.21 -6.45
CA SER A 188 -28.56 -39.27 -7.38
C SER A 188 -27.17 -39.19 -7.99
N ASP A 189 -26.40 -38.11 -7.80
CA ASP A 189 -25.06 -37.96 -8.42
C ASP A 189 -23.93 -37.59 -7.44
N GLU A 190 -24.14 -37.80 -6.12
CA GLU A 190 -23.07 -37.57 -5.15
C GLU A 190 -21.94 -38.61 -5.31
N PRO A 191 -20.66 -38.22 -5.21
CA PRO A 191 -19.66 -39.17 -4.72
C PRO A 191 -20.14 -39.61 -3.34
N VAL A 192 -20.46 -40.89 -3.18
CA VAL A 192 -21.02 -41.44 -1.93
C VAL A 192 -20.05 -41.06 -0.81
N PRO A 193 -20.41 -40.15 0.12
CA PRO A 193 -19.54 -39.87 1.26
C PRO A 193 -19.30 -41.19 1.98
N PRO A 194 -18.09 -41.42 2.51
CA PRO A 194 -17.76 -42.71 3.07
C PRO A 194 -18.82 -43.10 4.12
N GLN A 195 -19.19 -44.39 4.10
CA GLN A 195 -20.37 -44.86 4.83
C GLN A 195 -20.19 -44.75 6.35
N ASP A 196 -18.95 -44.84 6.82
CA ASP A 196 -18.57 -44.71 8.23
C ASP A 196 -18.44 -43.23 8.64
N PRO A 197 -19.10 -42.78 9.72
CA PRO A 197 -18.85 -41.47 10.33
C PRO A 197 -17.36 -41.16 10.61
N GLN A 198 -16.54 -42.17 10.93
CA GLN A 198 -15.11 -41.94 11.17
C GLN A 198 -14.37 -41.54 9.88
N ASP A 199 -14.68 -42.19 8.77
CA ASP A 199 -14.11 -41.87 7.46
C ASP A 199 -14.56 -40.48 6.99
N ARG A 200 -15.80 -40.07 7.31
CA ARG A 200 -16.30 -38.70 7.01
C ARG A 200 -15.53 -37.63 7.77
N ALA A 201 -15.30 -37.86 9.06
CA ALA A 201 -14.51 -36.95 9.88
C ALA A 201 -13.06 -36.87 9.40
N ALA A 202 -12.46 -38.01 9.00
CA ALA A 202 -11.13 -38.04 8.41
C ALA A 202 -11.07 -37.24 7.10
N ALA A 203 -12.04 -37.43 6.19
CA ALA A 203 -12.14 -36.68 4.94
C ALA A 203 -12.27 -35.17 5.16
N TYR A 204 -12.99 -34.74 6.21
CA TYR A 204 -13.07 -33.33 6.58
C TYR A 204 -11.70 -32.77 6.99
N VAL A 205 -10.97 -33.47 7.86
CA VAL A 205 -9.62 -33.06 8.28
C VAL A 205 -8.63 -33.10 7.12
N GLU A 206 -8.71 -34.09 6.23
CA GLU A 206 -7.89 -34.19 5.01
C GLU A 206 -8.15 -33.06 4.01
N SER A 207 -9.34 -32.45 4.06
CA SER A 207 -9.67 -31.23 3.32
C SER A 207 -9.14 -29.95 3.99
N ASP A 208 -8.34 -30.07 5.05
CA ASP A 208 -7.87 -28.95 5.88
C ASP A 208 -9.05 -28.21 6.55
N CYS A 209 -10.14 -28.95 6.81
CA CYS A 209 -11.41 -28.44 7.33
C CYS A 209 -12.00 -27.29 6.50
N THR A 210 -11.89 -27.35 5.16
CA THR A 210 -12.42 -26.31 4.25
C THR A 210 -13.71 -26.71 3.53
N LEU A 211 -14.09 -27.99 3.54
CA LEU A 211 -15.34 -28.44 2.93
C LEU A 211 -16.56 -28.01 3.76
N ASP A 212 -17.59 -27.51 3.08
CA ASP A 212 -18.81 -27.00 3.69
C ASP A 212 -19.97 -28.02 3.75
N ASP A 213 -19.69 -29.32 3.55
CA ASP A 213 -20.70 -30.37 3.65
C ASP A 213 -21.09 -30.62 5.12
N PRO A 214 -22.35 -30.36 5.52
CA PRO A 214 -22.79 -30.54 6.91
C PRO A 214 -22.57 -31.96 7.43
N ARG A 215 -22.63 -32.98 6.57
CA ARG A 215 -22.43 -34.38 6.98
C ARG A 215 -21.00 -34.68 7.40
N LEU A 216 -20.02 -34.00 6.80
CA LEU A 216 -18.61 -34.10 7.16
C LEU A 216 -18.34 -33.35 8.46
N ILE A 217 -18.89 -32.14 8.57
CA ILE A 217 -18.78 -31.28 9.75
C ILE A 217 -19.41 -31.95 10.98
N ASP A 218 -20.63 -32.48 10.86
CA ASP A 218 -21.34 -33.18 11.94
C ASP A 218 -20.59 -34.44 12.38
N ALA A 219 -20.03 -35.19 11.43
CA ALA A 219 -19.23 -36.37 11.74
C ALA A 219 -17.95 -36.02 12.50
N TYR A 220 -17.26 -34.95 12.11
CA TYR A 220 -16.10 -34.42 12.83
C TYR A 220 -16.48 -33.92 14.23
N ALA A 221 -17.57 -33.15 14.35
CA ALA A 221 -18.05 -32.64 15.63
C ALA A 221 -18.47 -33.75 16.60
N GLY A 222 -18.89 -34.92 16.08
CA GLY A 222 -19.22 -36.10 16.85
C GLY A 222 -18.02 -36.89 17.41
N LEU A 223 -16.78 -36.55 17.03
CA LEU A 223 -15.57 -37.20 17.55
C LEU A 223 -15.18 -36.68 18.94
N SER A 224 -14.51 -37.52 19.73
CA SER A 224 -13.91 -37.07 21.00
C SER A 224 -12.80 -36.03 20.73
N PRO A 225 -12.52 -35.11 21.68
CA PRO A 225 -11.42 -34.16 21.55
C PRO A 225 -10.08 -34.82 21.26
N GLU A 226 -9.77 -35.94 21.92
CA GLU A 226 -8.52 -36.69 21.73
C GLU A 226 -8.43 -37.23 20.30
N ARG A 227 -9.52 -37.79 19.79
CA ARG A 227 -9.54 -38.33 18.43
C ARG A 227 -9.41 -37.23 17.38
N ARG A 228 -10.00 -36.06 17.61
CA ARG A 228 -9.80 -34.90 16.72
C ARG A 228 -8.34 -34.47 16.73
N ALA A 229 -7.74 -34.31 17.90
CA ALA A 229 -6.34 -33.93 18.05
C ALA A 229 -5.39 -34.88 17.29
N GLU A 230 -5.58 -36.20 17.42
CA GLU A 230 -4.80 -37.20 16.67
C GLU A 230 -4.93 -37.05 15.15
N LEU A 231 -6.13 -36.76 14.64
CA LEU A 231 -6.36 -36.54 13.21
C LEU A 231 -5.64 -35.27 12.73
N HIS A 232 -5.68 -34.21 13.53
CA HIS A 232 -4.99 -32.96 13.22
C HIS A 232 -3.46 -33.14 13.21
N ASP A 233 -2.89 -33.84 14.20
CA ASP A 233 -1.44 -34.12 14.23
C ASP A 233 -0.99 -34.92 13.01
N ARG A 234 -1.74 -35.98 12.66
CA ARG A 234 -1.45 -36.79 11.47
C ARG A 234 -1.48 -35.94 10.19
N ARG A 235 -2.46 -35.05 10.07
CA ARG A 235 -2.59 -34.16 8.91
C ARG A 235 -1.45 -33.14 8.86
N ALA A 236 -1.07 -32.54 9.99
CA ALA A 236 0.09 -31.66 10.05
C ALA A 236 1.39 -32.38 9.63
N ASP A 237 1.61 -33.60 10.12
CA ASP A 237 2.77 -34.42 9.75
C ASP A 237 2.80 -34.78 8.26
N GLU A 238 1.63 -34.99 7.63
CA GLU A 238 1.51 -35.19 6.18
C GLU A 238 1.94 -33.94 5.40
N LEU A 239 1.45 -32.77 5.80
CA LEU A 239 1.74 -31.50 5.14
C LEU A 239 3.22 -31.10 5.29
N GLU A 240 3.80 -31.32 6.47
CA GLU A 240 5.22 -31.07 6.71
C GLU A 240 6.11 -31.99 5.85
N ARG A 241 5.72 -33.27 5.69
CA ARG A 241 6.42 -34.21 4.80
C ARG A 241 6.30 -33.86 3.33
N ALA A 242 5.22 -33.20 2.91
CA ALA A 242 5.08 -32.70 1.53
C ALA A 242 6.11 -31.61 1.22
N GLY A 243 6.61 -30.89 2.23
CA GLY A 243 7.75 -29.99 2.12
C GLY A 243 7.44 -28.62 1.49
N GLU A 244 6.24 -28.40 0.97
CA GLU A 244 5.87 -27.09 0.42
C GLU A 244 5.82 -26.01 1.50
N TRP A 245 6.46 -24.87 1.23
CA TRP A 245 6.72 -23.88 2.27
C TRP A 245 5.44 -23.17 2.74
N SER A 246 4.58 -22.77 1.79
CA SER A 246 3.34 -22.02 2.07
C SER A 246 2.30 -22.74 2.93
N PHE A 247 2.38 -24.06 3.14
CA PHE A 247 1.55 -24.75 4.15
C PHE A 247 1.78 -24.24 5.58
N ARG A 248 2.97 -23.68 5.85
CA ARG A 248 3.35 -23.09 7.14
C ARG A 248 2.61 -21.80 7.46
N LEU A 249 1.89 -21.22 6.50
CA LEU A 249 1.11 -20.00 6.68
C LEU A 249 -0.38 -20.24 6.97
N GLY A 250 -0.87 -21.47 6.73
CA GLY A 250 -2.29 -21.80 6.85
C GLY A 250 -2.49 -23.16 7.50
N ALA A 251 -2.34 -24.24 6.73
CA ALA A 251 -2.83 -25.55 7.15
C ALA A 251 -2.04 -26.09 8.34
N ILE A 252 -0.71 -26.02 8.30
CA ILE A 252 0.13 -26.49 9.41
C ILE A 252 -0.21 -25.77 10.73
N PRO A 253 -0.20 -24.42 10.83
CA PRO A 253 -0.56 -23.77 12.08
C PRO A 253 -2.00 -24.05 12.52
N PHE A 254 -2.95 -24.17 11.59
CA PHE A 254 -4.32 -24.57 11.92
C PHE A 254 -4.36 -25.98 12.54
N HIS A 255 -3.72 -26.98 11.92
CA HIS A 255 -3.74 -28.33 12.45
C HIS A 255 -2.95 -28.46 13.75
N ARG A 256 -1.78 -27.83 13.89
CA ARG A 256 -0.99 -27.90 15.13
C ARG A 256 -1.69 -27.25 16.33
N GLU A 257 -2.40 -26.15 16.12
CA GLU A 257 -3.24 -25.52 17.17
C GLU A 257 -4.40 -26.43 17.63
N HIS A 258 -4.90 -27.31 16.77
CA HIS A 258 -5.99 -28.25 17.08
C HIS A 258 -5.48 -29.67 17.42
N GLY A 259 -4.16 -29.85 17.47
CA GLY A 259 -3.46 -31.11 17.72
C GLY A 259 -3.36 -31.45 19.21
N THR A 260 -2.49 -32.41 19.54
CA THR A 260 -2.29 -32.84 20.93
C THR A 260 -1.40 -31.90 21.74
N ASP A 261 -0.65 -31.00 21.09
CA ASP A 261 0.22 -30.00 21.73
C ASP A 261 0.00 -28.57 21.17
N PRO A 262 -1.13 -27.91 21.51
CA PRO A 262 -1.39 -26.54 21.04
C PRO A 262 -0.42 -25.49 21.59
N GLU A 263 -0.02 -25.60 22.86
CA GLU A 263 0.83 -24.60 23.55
C GLU A 263 2.31 -24.72 23.15
N GLY A 264 2.77 -25.89 22.73
CA GLY A 264 4.10 -26.10 22.15
C GLY A 264 4.06 -26.01 20.62
N ALA A 265 3.79 -27.14 19.95
CA ALA A 265 3.82 -27.25 18.49
C ALA A 265 2.87 -26.27 17.79
N GLY A 266 1.67 -26.01 18.34
CA GLY A 266 0.72 -25.03 17.81
C GLY A 266 1.26 -23.59 17.85
N ALA A 267 1.76 -23.17 19.01
CA ALA A 267 2.35 -21.84 19.19
C ALA A 267 3.60 -21.62 18.31
N GLU A 268 4.46 -22.63 18.15
CA GLU A 268 5.64 -22.55 17.27
C GLU A 268 5.25 -22.44 15.78
N ALA A 269 4.25 -23.20 15.35
CA ALA A 269 3.74 -23.13 13.97
C ALA A 269 3.12 -21.75 13.68
N LEU A 270 2.33 -21.20 14.62
CA LEU A 270 1.78 -19.85 14.50
C LEU A 270 2.87 -18.78 14.48
N TRP A 271 3.92 -18.91 15.30
CA TRP A 271 5.02 -17.94 15.31
C TRP A 271 5.78 -17.95 13.98
N THR A 272 6.04 -19.14 13.43
CA THR A 272 6.66 -19.30 12.11
C THR A 272 5.85 -18.56 11.03
N ALA A 273 4.53 -18.68 11.07
CA ALA A 273 3.63 -17.99 10.16
C ALA A 273 3.66 -16.46 10.37
N VAL A 274 3.59 -15.99 11.62
CA VAL A 274 3.64 -14.58 11.98
C VAL A 274 4.94 -13.92 11.54
N ASP A 275 6.09 -14.54 11.82
CA ASP A 275 7.40 -14.00 11.46
C ASP A 275 7.53 -13.80 9.95
N HIS A 276 7.10 -14.77 9.15
CA HIS A 276 7.07 -14.60 7.71
C HIS A 276 6.10 -13.51 7.26
N CYS A 277 4.88 -13.49 7.79
CA CYS A 277 3.89 -12.49 7.40
C CYS A 277 4.35 -11.07 7.74
N VAL A 278 5.12 -10.87 8.81
CA VAL A 278 5.75 -9.58 9.13
C VAL A 278 6.76 -9.20 8.04
N ARG A 279 7.65 -10.12 7.67
CA ARG A 279 8.68 -9.88 6.63
C ARG A 279 8.09 -9.54 5.28
N GLU A 280 7.01 -10.22 4.91
CA GLU A 280 6.33 -9.98 3.63
C GLU A 280 5.31 -8.83 3.68
N GLY A 281 5.04 -8.25 4.86
CA GLY A 281 4.08 -7.16 5.01
C GLY A 281 2.61 -7.60 4.94
N PHE A 282 2.31 -8.88 5.20
CA PHE A 282 0.96 -9.43 5.25
C PHE A 282 0.27 -9.11 6.60
N LEU A 283 0.12 -7.82 6.89
CA LEU A 283 -0.23 -7.32 8.22
C LEU A 283 -1.58 -7.85 8.74
N HIS A 284 -2.57 -8.06 7.87
CA HIS A 284 -3.85 -8.66 8.28
C HIS A 284 -3.68 -10.08 8.85
N ALA A 285 -2.87 -10.91 8.21
CA ALA A 285 -2.57 -12.24 8.69
C ALA A 285 -1.69 -12.22 9.95
N VAL A 286 -0.76 -11.27 10.07
CA VAL A 286 -0.02 -11.05 11.33
C VAL A 286 -0.99 -10.82 12.49
N VAL A 287 -2.03 -10.01 12.28
CA VAL A 287 -3.04 -9.74 13.31
C VAL A 287 -3.87 -10.99 13.63
N GLU A 288 -4.37 -11.70 12.60
CA GLU A 288 -5.19 -12.90 12.78
C GLU A 288 -4.42 -14.02 13.52
N LEU A 289 -3.25 -14.38 13.01
CA LEU A 289 -2.40 -15.45 13.55
C LEU A 289 -1.79 -15.05 14.90
N GLY A 290 -1.43 -13.78 15.06
CA GLY A 290 -0.82 -13.27 16.27
C GLY A 290 -1.76 -13.25 17.47
N VAL A 291 -3.05 -12.92 17.26
CA VAL A 291 -4.07 -13.01 18.31
C VAL A 291 -4.25 -14.46 18.78
N ARG A 292 -4.30 -15.42 17.85
CA ARG A 292 -4.35 -16.86 18.18
C ARG A 292 -3.11 -17.30 18.96
N GLY A 293 -1.91 -16.89 18.53
CA GLY A 293 -0.66 -17.16 19.25
C GLY A 293 -0.63 -16.61 20.68
N LEU A 294 -1.25 -15.45 20.92
CA LEU A 294 -1.39 -14.87 22.26
C LEU A 294 -2.31 -15.67 23.20
N GLU A 295 -3.22 -16.49 22.65
CA GLU A 295 -4.11 -17.35 23.43
C GLU A 295 -3.42 -18.65 23.85
N LEU A 296 -2.43 -19.12 23.08
CA LEU A 296 -1.70 -20.36 23.33
C LEU A 296 -0.40 -20.17 24.12
N THR A 297 -0.03 -18.93 24.45
CA THR A 297 1.25 -18.63 25.10
C THR A 297 1.05 -18.03 26.49
N ALA A 298 1.87 -18.48 27.44
CA ALA A 298 1.87 -17.95 28.80
C ALA A 298 2.29 -16.47 28.82
N GLU A 299 1.54 -15.63 29.52
CA GLU A 299 1.84 -14.19 29.62
C GLU A 299 3.26 -13.93 30.17
N ASP A 300 3.88 -12.86 29.67
CA ASP A 300 5.27 -12.46 29.95
C ASP A 300 6.37 -13.47 29.53
N SER A 301 6.02 -14.60 28.92
CA SER A 301 7.02 -15.43 28.22
C SER A 301 7.64 -14.68 27.03
N ASP A 302 8.81 -15.14 26.58
CA ASP A 302 9.48 -14.53 25.41
C ASP A 302 8.66 -14.69 24.14
N LEU A 303 8.03 -15.85 23.94
CA LEU A 303 7.18 -16.10 22.77
C LEU A 303 5.90 -15.26 22.82
N TRP A 304 5.28 -15.13 24.00
CA TRP A 304 4.13 -14.24 24.17
C TRP A 304 4.47 -12.78 23.86
N TRP A 305 5.63 -12.30 24.32
CA TRP A 305 6.08 -10.94 24.02
C TRP A 305 6.31 -10.74 22.51
N ARG A 306 6.94 -11.71 21.86
CA ARG A 306 7.14 -11.72 20.41
C ARG A 306 5.80 -11.61 19.65
N PHE A 307 4.80 -12.42 20.00
CA PHE A 307 3.46 -12.31 19.43
C PHE A 307 2.83 -10.94 19.71
N LEU A 308 2.86 -10.47 20.95
CA LEU A 308 2.21 -9.23 21.35
C LEU A 308 2.78 -8.06 20.56
N GLN A 309 4.11 -7.95 20.50
CA GLN A 309 4.80 -6.86 19.83
C GLN A 309 4.46 -6.83 18.34
N ARG A 310 4.58 -7.96 17.62
CA ARG A 310 4.29 -8.03 16.18
C ARG A 310 2.82 -7.77 15.88
N THR A 311 1.92 -8.33 16.69
CA THR A 311 0.46 -8.15 16.55
C THR A 311 0.05 -6.70 16.76
N ALA A 312 0.53 -6.05 17.82
CA ALA A 312 0.19 -4.66 18.13
C ALA A 312 0.72 -3.69 17.06
N THR A 313 1.94 -3.92 16.56
CA THR A 313 2.49 -3.13 15.44
C THR A 313 1.68 -3.34 14.15
N ALA A 314 1.31 -4.57 13.82
CA ALA A 314 0.50 -4.86 12.64
C ALA A 314 -0.92 -4.27 12.74
N MET A 315 -1.56 -4.33 13.92
CA MET A 315 -2.85 -3.69 14.18
C MET A 315 -2.82 -2.20 13.88
N ALA A 316 -1.76 -1.49 14.28
CA ALA A 316 -1.58 -0.08 13.92
C ALA A 316 -1.51 0.12 12.39
N GLY A 317 -0.75 -0.72 11.69
CA GLY A 317 -0.59 -0.66 10.24
C GLY A 317 -1.86 -0.96 9.43
N VAL A 318 -2.82 -1.69 10.01
CA VAL A 318 -4.16 -1.94 9.41
C VAL A 318 -5.25 -1.06 10.03
N ASN A 319 -4.86 0.10 10.58
CA ASN A 319 -5.76 1.11 11.14
C ASN A 319 -6.59 0.69 12.37
N ARG A 320 -6.21 -0.40 13.06
CA ARG A 320 -6.83 -0.87 14.31
C ARG A 320 -6.11 -0.30 15.54
N HIS A 321 -6.03 1.03 15.61
CA HIS A 321 -5.24 1.76 16.62
C HIS A 321 -5.67 1.48 18.06
N ASP A 322 -6.98 1.37 18.33
CA ASP A 322 -7.48 1.07 19.67
C ASP A 322 -7.13 -0.35 20.11
N ASP A 323 -7.15 -1.31 19.19
CA ASP A 323 -6.79 -2.70 19.47
C ASP A 323 -5.29 -2.80 19.78
N ALA A 324 -4.45 -2.12 18.98
CA ALA A 324 -3.03 -2.00 19.23
C ALA A 324 -2.73 -1.40 20.61
N ARG A 325 -3.45 -0.33 21.00
CA ARG A 325 -3.32 0.29 22.32
C ARG A 325 -3.66 -0.69 23.45
N ARG A 326 -4.75 -1.45 23.30
CA ARG A 326 -5.14 -2.46 24.30
C ARG A 326 -4.07 -3.55 24.48
N LEU A 327 -3.35 -3.92 23.43
CA LEU A 327 -2.22 -4.86 23.54
C LEU A 327 -1.01 -4.25 24.23
N TRP A 328 -0.63 -2.99 23.93
CA TRP A 328 0.45 -2.32 24.67
C TRP A 328 0.13 -2.16 26.16
N ASP A 329 -1.12 -1.83 26.48
CA ASP A 329 -1.57 -1.78 27.87
C ASP A 329 -1.57 -3.16 28.54
N ARG A 330 -1.87 -4.23 27.79
CA ARG A 330 -1.73 -5.61 28.29
C ARG A 330 -0.29 -5.94 28.62
N ALA A 331 0.67 -5.60 27.75
CA ALA A 331 2.11 -5.78 28.01
C ALA A 331 2.55 -5.09 29.31
N ARG A 332 2.13 -3.84 29.51
CA ARG A 332 2.43 -3.06 30.73
C ARG A 332 1.85 -3.66 32.01
N ARG A 333 0.69 -4.33 31.93
CA ARG A 333 0.08 -5.00 33.08
C ARG A 333 0.72 -6.37 33.39
N ALA A 334 1.11 -7.10 32.35
CA ALA A 334 1.57 -8.47 32.47
C ALA A 334 3.06 -8.59 32.82
N SER A 335 3.89 -7.65 32.35
CA SER A 335 5.35 -7.75 32.48
C SER A 335 5.92 -6.75 33.50
N THR A 336 7.09 -7.07 34.07
CA THR A 336 7.94 -6.12 34.80
C THR A 336 9.29 -5.87 34.10
N ARG A 337 9.52 -6.47 32.93
CA ARG A 337 10.79 -6.39 32.20
C ARG A 337 11.00 -4.99 31.62
N PRO A 338 12.12 -4.30 31.92
CA PRO A 338 12.35 -2.94 31.42
C PRO A 338 12.24 -2.81 29.89
N ALA A 339 12.78 -3.77 29.13
CA ALA A 339 12.73 -3.75 27.68
C ALA A 339 11.28 -3.82 27.12
N VAL A 340 10.39 -4.56 27.79
CA VAL A 340 8.96 -4.67 27.43
C VAL A 340 8.26 -3.34 27.68
N HIS A 341 8.50 -2.71 28.85
CA HIS A 341 7.92 -1.41 29.19
C HIS A 341 8.40 -0.30 28.25
N ALA A 342 9.71 -0.26 27.94
CA ALA A 342 10.25 0.70 26.97
C ALA A 342 9.60 0.55 25.60
N ALA A 343 9.49 -0.67 25.08
CA ALA A 343 8.86 -0.94 23.79
C ALA A 343 7.35 -0.65 23.79
N ALA A 344 6.63 -0.94 24.87
CA ALA A 344 5.21 -0.60 24.98
C ALA A 344 4.98 0.92 25.06
N ALA A 345 5.85 1.66 25.77
CA ALA A 345 5.83 3.11 25.79
C ALA A 345 6.13 3.70 24.40
N TYR A 346 7.15 3.19 23.70
CA TYR A 346 7.45 3.57 22.31
C TYR A 346 6.25 3.31 21.38
N GLY A 347 5.69 2.09 21.41
CA GLY A 347 4.56 1.70 20.58
C GLY A 347 3.34 2.61 20.81
N THR A 348 3.07 2.94 22.07
CA THR A 348 2.00 3.86 22.45
C THR A 348 2.26 5.29 21.96
N ALA A 349 3.50 5.79 22.07
CA ALA A 349 3.89 7.09 21.52
C ALA A 349 3.69 7.15 20.01
N MET A 350 4.03 6.07 19.29
CA MET A 350 3.88 6.01 17.83
C MET A 350 2.42 5.94 17.39
N LEU A 351 1.52 5.32 18.16
CA LEU A 351 0.08 5.38 17.88
C LEU A 351 -0.44 6.83 17.91
N ASP A 352 0.04 7.62 18.87
CA ASP A 352 -0.37 9.02 19.02
C ASP A 352 0.30 9.93 17.96
N ALA A 353 1.57 9.68 17.65
CA ALA A 353 2.34 10.50 16.71
C ALA A 353 2.08 10.18 15.23
N ARG A 354 1.66 8.94 14.90
CA ARG A 354 1.49 8.45 13.52
C ARG A 354 0.04 8.24 13.13
N HIS A 355 -0.92 8.72 13.92
CA HIS A 355 -2.33 8.61 13.57
C HIS A 355 -2.57 9.12 12.13
N PRO A 356 -3.25 8.36 11.25
CA PRO A 356 -3.45 8.72 9.85
C PRO A 356 -4.10 10.09 9.72
N ASP A 357 -5.21 10.30 10.44
CA ASP A 357 -5.87 11.59 10.59
C ASP A 357 -5.00 12.55 11.43
N PRO A 358 -4.48 13.65 10.84
CA PRO A 358 -3.71 14.66 11.55
C PRO A 358 -4.44 15.28 12.74
N ALA A 359 -5.77 15.43 12.68
CA ALA A 359 -6.57 16.03 13.75
C ALA A 359 -6.63 15.16 15.01
N GLN A 360 -6.39 13.85 14.88
CA GLN A 360 -6.37 12.90 15.98
C GLN A 360 -4.95 12.66 16.54
N ARG A 361 -3.92 13.28 15.97
CA ARG A 361 -2.55 13.18 16.49
C ARG A 361 -2.43 13.95 17.81
N ASP A 362 -1.96 13.27 18.86
CA ASP A 362 -1.70 13.86 20.17
C ASP A 362 -0.19 13.91 20.43
N LEU A 363 0.47 14.95 19.91
CA LEU A 363 1.93 15.06 19.95
C LEU A 363 2.49 15.32 21.36
N ASP A 364 1.67 15.82 22.30
CA ASP A 364 2.07 16.04 23.68
C ASP A 364 2.00 14.74 24.49
N ARG A 365 0.94 13.96 24.31
CA ARG A 365 0.86 12.60 24.88
C ARG A 365 1.94 11.70 24.29
N ALA A 366 2.17 11.77 22.97
CA ALA A 366 3.27 11.07 22.32
C ALA A 366 4.64 11.44 22.93
N MET A 367 4.86 12.73 23.22
CA MET A 367 6.09 13.20 23.86
C MET A 367 6.24 12.66 25.29
N GLY A 368 5.15 12.56 26.06
CA GLY A 368 5.17 11.94 27.38
C GLY A 368 5.62 10.48 27.31
N TRP A 369 4.99 9.69 26.43
CA TRP A 369 5.29 8.27 26.25
C TRP A 369 6.70 8.00 25.72
N ILE A 370 7.18 8.78 24.74
CA ILE A 370 8.52 8.56 24.18
C ILE A 370 9.61 8.91 25.20
N ASN A 371 9.37 9.90 26.07
CA ASN A 371 10.30 10.23 27.15
C ASN A 371 10.35 9.12 28.22
N GLU A 372 9.22 8.46 28.51
CA GLU A 372 9.18 7.28 29.36
C GLU A 372 9.98 6.13 28.76
N ALA A 373 9.82 5.86 27.44
CA ALA A 373 10.63 4.87 26.73
C ALA A 373 12.14 5.17 26.83
N ILE A 374 12.56 6.40 26.52
CA ILE A 374 13.95 6.86 26.62
C ILE A 374 14.51 6.70 28.04
N ALA A 375 13.73 7.06 29.06
CA ALA A 375 14.14 6.96 30.46
C ALA A 375 14.40 5.49 30.84
N ILE A 376 13.53 4.58 30.44
CA ILE A 376 13.69 3.15 30.71
C ILE A 376 14.86 2.57 29.91
N SER A 377 14.95 2.88 28.61
CA SER A 377 16.03 2.42 27.73
C SER A 377 17.41 2.84 28.23
N THR A 378 17.53 4.04 28.81
CA THR A 378 18.79 4.54 29.42
C THR A 378 19.27 3.68 30.59
N LEU A 379 18.36 2.98 31.27
CA LEU A 379 18.64 2.14 32.43
C LEU A 379 18.86 0.66 32.07
N LEU A 380 18.79 0.29 30.79
CA LEU A 380 19.05 -1.09 30.37
C LEU A 380 20.49 -1.50 30.73
N PRO A 381 20.69 -2.70 31.30
CA PRO A 381 21.99 -3.09 31.84
C PRO A 381 23.01 -3.39 30.74
N ASP A 382 22.58 -4.09 29.68
CA ASP A 382 23.45 -4.43 28.56
C ASP A 382 23.77 -3.17 27.71
N PRO A 383 25.05 -2.83 27.50
CA PRO A 383 25.43 -1.65 26.74
C PRO A 383 24.98 -1.64 25.28
N GLN A 384 24.93 -2.81 24.61
CA GLN A 384 24.52 -2.89 23.21
C GLN A 384 23.01 -2.75 23.09
N ASP A 385 22.24 -3.46 23.92
CA ASP A 385 20.78 -3.31 23.99
C ASP A 385 20.40 -1.86 24.32
N ARG A 386 21.10 -1.25 25.28
CA ARG A 386 20.92 0.16 25.64
C ARG A 386 21.20 1.08 24.46
N ALA A 387 22.29 0.89 23.73
CA ALA A 387 22.65 1.73 22.59
C ALA A 387 21.61 1.63 21.47
N PHE A 388 21.21 0.40 21.11
CA PHE A 388 20.20 0.15 20.09
C PHE A 388 18.82 0.72 20.50
N LYS A 389 18.31 0.37 21.69
CA LYS A 389 16.98 0.83 22.14
C LYS A 389 16.93 2.35 22.33
N LEU A 390 17.96 2.95 22.93
CA LEU A 390 18.02 4.40 23.08
C LEU A 390 18.13 5.12 21.74
N GLY A 391 18.91 4.60 20.79
CA GLY A 391 18.97 5.13 19.43
C GLY A 391 17.62 5.05 18.71
N PHE A 392 16.93 3.91 18.84
CA PHE A 392 15.60 3.69 18.29
C PHE A 392 14.55 4.65 18.89
N ASP A 393 14.55 4.84 20.21
CA ASP A 393 13.62 5.75 20.89
C ASP A 393 13.91 7.22 20.57
N ARG A 394 15.19 7.60 20.44
CA ARG A 394 15.59 8.96 20.01
C ARG A 394 15.13 9.25 18.58
N ASN A 395 15.22 8.27 17.68
CA ASN A 395 14.68 8.39 16.34
C ASN A 395 13.15 8.52 16.34
N GLY A 396 12.45 7.77 17.21
CA GLY A 396 11.01 7.95 17.45
C GLY A 396 10.65 9.35 17.96
N ARG A 397 11.46 9.91 18.87
CA ARG A 397 11.30 11.28 19.36
C ARG A 397 11.59 12.32 18.28
N ALA A 398 12.57 12.07 17.40
CA ALA A 398 12.87 12.95 16.28
C ALA A 398 11.65 13.16 15.37
N LEU A 399 10.90 12.09 15.08
CA LEU A 399 9.63 12.18 14.35
C LEU A 399 8.62 13.11 15.06
N ILE A 400 8.52 13.03 16.38
CA ILE A 400 7.59 13.87 17.14
C ILE A 400 8.01 15.34 17.09
N GLU A 401 9.30 15.65 17.25
CA GLU A 401 9.81 17.02 17.14
C GLU A 401 9.67 17.57 15.70
N LEU A 402 9.88 16.73 14.69
CA LEU A 402 9.65 17.08 13.29
C LEU A 402 8.19 17.48 13.05
N ARG A 403 7.23 16.70 13.55
CA ARG A 403 5.79 17.04 13.46
C ARG A 403 5.41 18.30 14.24
N LYS A 404 6.21 18.70 15.22
CA LYS A 404 6.09 19.99 15.94
C LYS A 404 6.80 21.14 15.22
N GLY A 405 7.35 20.92 14.02
CA GLY A 405 8.08 21.92 13.23
C GLY A 405 9.50 22.22 13.75
N ARG A 406 10.05 21.40 14.65
CA ARG A 406 11.37 21.62 15.27
C ARG A 406 12.43 20.77 14.59
N ILE A 407 12.72 21.11 13.35
CA ILE A 407 13.58 20.29 12.46
C ILE A 407 15.00 20.14 13.02
N ASP A 408 15.61 21.21 13.56
CA ASP A 408 16.96 21.14 14.17
C ASP A 408 17.01 20.19 15.38
N ALA A 409 15.95 20.19 16.19
CA ALA A 409 15.85 19.29 17.35
C ALA A 409 15.69 17.83 16.90
N ALA A 410 14.92 17.59 15.84
CA ALA A 410 14.80 16.27 15.22
C ALA A 410 16.15 15.79 14.67
N LEU A 411 16.88 16.65 13.95
CA LEU A 411 18.20 16.34 13.41
C LEU A 411 19.19 15.96 14.52
N ALA A 412 19.28 16.76 15.58
CA ALA A 412 20.17 16.48 16.71
C ALA A 412 19.86 15.13 17.39
N LEU A 413 18.58 14.72 17.44
CA LEU A 413 18.18 13.43 17.99
C LEU A 413 18.61 12.25 17.11
N VAL A 414 18.47 12.38 15.78
CA VAL A 414 18.92 11.36 14.82
C VAL A 414 20.44 11.24 14.82
N GLU A 415 21.16 12.36 14.80
CA GLU A 415 22.62 12.38 14.90
C GLU A 415 23.10 11.70 16.18
N SER A 416 22.45 12.00 17.31
CA SER A 416 22.77 11.35 18.58
C SER A 416 22.44 9.85 18.60
N ALA A 417 21.51 9.37 17.79
CA ALA A 417 21.22 7.95 17.62
C ALA A 417 22.28 7.26 16.74
N ILE A 418 22.77 7.93 15.69
CA ILE A 418 23.88 7.45 14.86
C ILE A 418 25.15 7.34 15.70
N ASP A 419 25.49 8.38 16.48
CA ASP A 419 26.64 8.38 17.38
C ASP A 419 26.62 7.22 18.39
N LEU A 420 25.42 6.91 18.93
CA LEU A 420 25.23 5.75 19.81
C LEU A 420 25.53 4.45 19.07
N ALA A 421 24.98 4.28 17.86
CA ALA A 421 25.17 3.08 17.08
C ALA A 421 26.65 2.89 16.69
N GLU A 422 27.33 3.92 16.23
CA GLU A 422 28.75 3.85 15.85
C GLU A 422 29.68 3.57 17.03
N ARG A 423 29.41 4.17 18.18
CA ARG A 423 30.27 4.04 19.36
C ARG A 423 30.08 2.70 20.08
N ASP A 424 28.83 2.28 20.25
CA ASP A 424 28.48 1.23 21.21
C ASP A 424 27.98 -0.07 20.56
N LEU A 425 27.70 -0.09 19.25
CA LEU A 425 27.32 -1.30 18.51
C LEU A 425 28.44 -1.75 17.55
N PRO A 426 28.69 -3.07 17.40
CA PRO A 426 29.58 -3.57 16.35
C PRO A 426 29.16 -3.10 14.95
N PRO A 427 30.10 -2.93 13.99
CA PRO A 427 29.79 -2.42 12.64
C PRO A 427 28.76 -3.25 11.86
N GLY A 428 28.72 -4.57 12.07
CA GLY A 428 27.78 -5.48 11.41
C GLY A 428 26.45 -5.68 12.14
N ARG A 429 26.24 -5.04 13.29
CA ARG A 429 25.02 -5.18 14.10
C ARG A 429 24.00 -4.08 13.79
N HIS A 430 22.73 -4.45 13.83
CA HIS A 430 21.54 -3.62 13.60
C HIS A 430 21.60 -2.82 12.28
N LEU A 431 21.96 -3.49 11.18
CA LEU A 431 22.12 -2.84 9.88
C LEU A 431 20.85 -2.11 9.40
N HIS A 432 19.66 -2.68 9.61
CA HIS A 432 18.39 -1.97 9.32
C HIS A 432 18.21 -0.71 10.15
N HIS A 433 18.61 -0.73 11.43
CA HIS A 433 18.53 0.47 12.25
C HIS A 433 19.44 1.58 11.72
N ARG A 434 20.70 1.25 11.43
CA ARG A 434 21.68 2.19 10.87
C ARG A 434 21.20 2.78 9.56
N MET A 435 20.72 1.92 8.66
CA MET A 435 20.17 2.31 7.37
C MET A 435 19.03 3.32 7.52
N VAL A 436 18.05 3.03 8.38
CA VAL A 436 16.92 3.93 8.65
C VAL A 436 17.38 5.26 9.28
N LEU A 437 18.38 5.24 10.17
CA LEU A 437 18.92 6.46 10.77
C LEU A 437 19.57 7.37 9.71
N HIS A 438 20.38 6.80 8.81
CA HIS A 438 20.97 7.56 7.70
C HIS A 438 19.89 8.14 6.79
N ALA A 439 18.91 7.34 6.37
CA ALA A 439 17.81 7.83 5.54
C ALA A 439 17.01 8.95 6.22
N ASN A 440 16.68 8.80 7.52
CA ASN A 440 15.98 9.84 8.28
C ASN A 440 16.82 11.12 8.42
N ARG A 441 18.14 10.99 8.62
CA ARG A 441 19.05 12.14 8.63
C ARG A 441 19.07 12.82 7.26
N GLY A 442 19.13 12.03 6.18
CA GLY A 442 19.06 12.51 4.81
C GLY A 442 17.79 13.32 4.54
N GLN A 443 16.63 12.82 4.97
CA GLN A 443 15.35 13.53 4.85
C GLN A 443 15.37 14.88 5.60
N LEU A 444 15.84 14.90 6.84
CA LEU A 444 15.92 16.12 7.65
C LEU A 444 16.89 17.15 7.04
N LEU A 445 18.04 16.69 6.52
CA LEU A 445 19.01 17.55 5.83
C LEU A 445 18.42 18.13 4.54
N ALA A 446 17.66 17.35 3.78
CA ALA A 446 16.97 17.83 2.59
C ALA A 446 15.95 18.93 2.94
N THR A 447 15.16 18.75 4.01
CA THR A 447 14.23 19.80 4.50
C THR A 447 14.98 21.09 4.92
N LEU A 448 16.21 20.97 5.41
CA LEU A 448 17.07 22.11 5.76
C LEU A 448 17.84 22.69 4.55
N ASN A 449 17.54 22.25 3.31
CA ASN A 449 18.26 22.62 2.09
C ASN A 449 19.76 22.29 2.12
N ARG A 450 20.18 21.32 2.93
CA ARG A 450 21.56 20.79 3.00
C ARG A 450 21.72 19.62 2.02
N THR A 451 21.39 19.86 0.74
CA THR A 451 21.23 18.83 -0.30
C THR A 451 22.43 17.91 -0.43
N LYS A 452 23.65 18.45 -0.47
CA LYS A 452 24.87 17.63 -0.64
C LYS A 452 25.02 16.60 0.48
N GLU A 453 24.71 16.98 1.71
CA GLU A 453 24.79 16.09 2.87
C GLU A 453 23.62 15.09 2.83
N ALA A 454 22.42 15.52 2.45
CA ALA A 454 21.28 14.63 2.27
C ALA A 454 21.57 13.50 1.26
N LEU A 455 22.15 13.83 0.11
CA LEU A 455 22.52 12.84 -0.91
C LEU A 455 23.55 11.84 -0.38
N GLN A 456 24.53 12.28 0.41
CA GLN A 456 25.53 11.40 1.03
C GLN A 456 24.91 10.42 2.05
N GLU A 457 23.91 10.88 2.81
CA GLU A 457 23.18 10.01 3.73
C GLU A 457 22.38 8.94 2.99
N TYR A 458 21.70 9.29 1.89
CA TYR A 458 21.02 8.30 1.06
C TYR A 458 22.00 7.34 0.38
N ASP A 459 23.15 7.81 -0.09
CA ASP A 459 24.22 6.94 -0.61
C ASP A 459 24.67 5.91 0.45
N THR A 460 24.75 6.35 1.71
CA THR A 460 25.11 5.48 2.84
C THR A 460 24.02 4.45 3.13
N ALA A 461 22.74 4.87 3.17
CA ALA A 461 21.62 3.96 3.37
C ALA A 461 21.53 2.91 2.25
N ILE A 462 21.66 3.33 0.99
CA ILE A 462 21.67 2.45 -0.20
C ILE A 462 22.88 1.50 -0.17
N ALA A 463 24.04 1.92 0.34
CA ALA A 463 25.18 1.02 0.48
C ALA A 463 24.95 -0.11 1.49
N ILE A 464 24.11 0.13 2.52
CA ILE A 464 23.74 -0.89 3.52
C ILE A 464 22.77 -1.92 2.91
N ASP A 465 21.71 -1.45 2.25
CA ASP A 465 20.80 -2.30 1.47
C ASP A 465 20.54 -1.74 0.06
N PRO A 466 21.30 -2.19 -0.95
CA PRO A 466 21.14 -1.71 -2.33
C PRO A 466 19.88 -2.26 -3.00
N ASP A 467 19.17 -3.19 -2.35
CA ASP A 467 17.96 -3.81 -2.87
C ASP A 467 16.70 -3.14 -2.29
N PHE A 468 16.83 -2.11 -1.45
CA PHE A 468 15.72 -1.39 -0.83
C PHE A 468 15.25 -0.21 -1.71
N PRO A 469 14.10 -0.32 -2.39
CA PRO A 469 13.69 0.62 -3.44
C PRO A 469 13.39 2.04 -2.93
N ASP A 470 12.86 2.17 -1.71
CA ASP A 470 12.31 3.44 -1.22
C ASP A 470 13.40 4.53 -1.10
N TYR A 471 14.66 4.17 -0.78
CA TYR A 471 15.74 5.16 -0.69
C TYR A 471 16.28 5.63 -2.04
N TYR A 472 16.03 4.88 -3.12
CA TYR A 472 16.23 5.41 -4.46
C TYR A 472 15.16 6.46 -4.79
N LEU A 473 13.90 6.24 -4.41
CA LEU A 473 12.86 7.26 -4.57
C LEU A 473 13.21 8.54 -3.80
N ASP A 474 13.59 8.40 -2.53
CA ASP A 474 13.92 9.56 -1.68
C ASP A 474 15.14 10.33 -2.21
N ARG A 475 16.21 9.63 -2.64
CA ARG A 475 17.39 10.27 -3.24
C ARG A 475 17.03 10.92 -4.58
N GLY A 476 16.23 10.26 -5.41
CA GLY A 476 15.73 10.79 -6.68
C GLY A 476 14.94 12.07 -6.51
N ASN A 477 14.07 12.15 -5.49
CA ASN A 477 13.31 13.35 -5.15
C ASN A 477 14.24 14.52 -4.79
N VAL A 478 15.29 14.26 -4.00
CA VAL A 478 16.29 15.29 -3.64
C VAL A 478 17.07 15.75 -4.86
N ARG A 479 17.48 14.83 -5.75
CA ARG A 479 18.15 15.17 -7.02
C ARG A 479 17.28 16.02 -7.92
N TYR A 480 16.01 15.65 -8.06
CA TYR A 480 15.04 16.39 -8.85
C TYR A 480 14.86 17.81 -8.33
N ALA A 481 14.72 17.98 -7.01
CA ALA A 481 14.58 19.29 -6.38
C ALA A 481 15.78 20.25 -6.62
N VAL A 482 16.96 19.73 -6.97
CA VAL A 482 18.14 20.54 -7.32
C VAL A 482 18.48 20.54 -8.81
N GLY A 483 17.57 20.04 -9.66
CA GLY A 483 17.72 20.03 -11.11
C GLY A 483 18.65 18.94 -11.66
N GLU A 484 19.04 17.95 -10.86
CA GLU A 484 19.79 16.76 -11.31
C GLU A 484 18.85 15.73 -11.96
N VAL A 485 18.24 16.12 -13.07
CA VAL A 485 17.13 15.40 -13.73
C VAL A 485 17.53 13.98 -14.16
N GLU A 486 18.68 13.81 -14.81
CA GLU A 486 19.14 12.48 -15.27
C GLU A 486 19.42 11.54 -14.09
N GLY A 487 19.95 12.09 -12.99
CA GLY A 487 20.23 11.32 -11.78
C GLY A 487 18.95 10.92 -11.03
N ALA A 488 17.92 11.76 -11.06
CA ALA A 488 16.61 11.44 -10.51
C ALA A 488 15.91 10.34 -11.31
N LEU A 489 15.90 10.45 -12.63
CA LEU A 489 15.32 9.43 -13.51
C LEU A 489 15.97 8.05 -13.31
N ALA A 490 17.31 8.01 -13.25
CA ALA A 490 18.04 6.76 -13.02
C ALA A 490 17.69 6.11 -11.67
N ASP A 491 17.44 6.92 -10.63
CA ASP A 491 17.03 6.42 -9.32
C ASP A 491 15.60 5.88 -9.34
N TYR A 492 14.65 6.59 -9.97
CA TYR A 492 13.28 6.11 -10.12
C TYR A 492 13.22 4.79 -10.92
N GLU A 493 13.95 4.68 -12.02
CA GLU A 493 14.05 3.45 -12.79
C GLU A 493 14.68 2.30 -11.99
N THR A 494 15.61 2.61 -11.08
CA THR A 494 16.19 1.62 -10.18
C THR A 494 15.16 1.14 -9.16
N ALA A 495 14.39 2.04 -8.55
CA ALA A 495 13.30 1.69 -7.65
C ALA A 495 12.25 0.79 -8.34
N MET A 496 11.90 1.09 -9.59
CA MET A 496 10.97 0.30 -10.40
C MET A 496 11.47 -1.14 -10.64
N ARG A 497 12.79 -1.35 -10.80
CA ARG A 497 13.36 -2.71 -10.97
C ARG A 497 13.44 -3.49 -9.66
N LEU A 498 13.59 -2.80 -8.54
CA LEU A 498 13.81 -3.42 -7.22
C LEU A 498 12.52 -3.74 -6.46
N SER A 499 11.37 -3.30 -6.96
CA SER A 499 10.06 -3.50 -6.33
C SER A 499 9.09 -4.19 -7.31
N PRO A 500 8.10 -4.98 -6.82
CA PRO A 500 6.84 -5.11 -7.55
C PRO A 500 6.27 -3.72 -7.91
N PRO A 501 5.37 -3.60 -8.90
CA PRO A 501 4.91 -2.31 -9.42
C PRO A 501 4.66 -1.27 -8.33
N LEU A 502 5.39 -0.15 -8.41
CA LEU A 502 5.54 0.88 -7.37
C LEU A 502 4.96 2.21 -7.88
N PRO A 503 3.70 2.56 -7.54
CA PRO A 503 3.02 3.75 -8.06
C PRO A 503 3.84 5.04 -7.91
N GLU A 504 4.48 5.22 -6.76
CA GLU A 504 5.26 6.40 -6.41
C GLU A 504 6.41 6.65 -7.41
N ALA A 505 7.03 5.60 -7.95
CA ALA A 505 8.10 5.73 -8.93
C ALA A 505 7.61 6.26 -10.28
N TYR A 506 6.45 5.78 -10.73
CA TYR A 506 5.82 6.25 -11.97
C TYR A 506 5.30 7.68 -11.81
N TYR A 507 4.71 8.01 -10.66
CA TYR A 507 4.27 9.37 -10.36
C TYR A 507 5.43 10.36 -10.38
N ASN A 508 6.55 10.04 -9.70
CA ASN A 508 7.71 10.92 -9.67
C ASN A 508 8.36 11.09 -11.06
N ARG A 509 8.32 10.04 -11.90
CA ARG A 509 8.75 10.15 -13.31
C ARG A 509 7.78 10.99 -14.13
N ALA A 510 6.47 10.91 -13.88
CA ALA A 510 5.47 11.76 -14.53
C ALA A 510 5.73 13.24 -14.21
N GLU A 511 5.99 13.59 -12.95
CA GLU A 511 6.33 14.96 -12.53
C GLU A 511 7.55 15.51 -13.28
N LEU A 512 8.60 14.69 -13.41
CA LEU A 512 9.79 15.03 -14.16
C LEU A 512 9.47 15.28 -15.64
N ARG A 513 8.65 14.42 -16.26
CA ARG A 513 8.20 14.57 -17.65
C ARG A 513 7.34 15.83 -17.85
N ILE A 514 6.50 16.18 -16.88
CA ILE A 514 5.72 17.43 -16.90
C ILE A 514 6.66 18.63 -16.94
N ALA A 515 7.68 18.66 -16.08
CA ALA A 515 8.67 19.75 -16.06
C ALA A 515 9.49 19.84 -17.35
N GLN A 516 9.65 18.74 -18.08
CA GLN A 516 10.30 18.71 -19.40
C GLN A 516 9.35 19.03 -20.57
N GLY A 517 8.06 19.17 -20.31
CA GLY A 517 7.04 19.35 -21.36
C GLY A 517 6.67 18.07 -22.12
N GLU A 518 7.08 16.90 -21.64
CA GLU A 518 6.77 15.58 -22.23
C GLU A 518 5.37 15.09 -21.82
N VAL A 519 4.34 15.83 -22.26
CA VAL A 519 2.95 15.64 -21.80
C VAL A 519 2.42 14.23 -22.08
N GLU A 520 2.65 13.65 -23.26
CA GLU A 520 2.15 12.30 -23.55
C GLU A 520 2.78 11.24 -22.65
N GLY A 521 4.08 11.36 -22.36
CA GLY A 521 4.79 10.45 -21.47
C GLY A 521 4.35 10.60 -20.01
N ALA A 522 4.04 11.82 -19.57
CA ALA A 522 3.48 12.08 -18.24
C ALA A 522 2.08 11.49 -18.10
N LEU A 523 1.20 11.71 -19.07
CA LEU A 523 -0.16 11.13 -19.07
C LEU A 523 -0.12 9.59 -19.03
N ALA A 524 0.78 8.96 -19.78
CA ALA A 524 0.94 7.51 -19.77
C ALA A 524 1.40 6.98 -18.40
N ASP A 525 2.32 7.67 -17.73
CA ASP A 525 2.75 7.30 -16.38
C ASP A 525 1.62 7.51 -15.36
N LEU A 526 0.89 8.62 -15.42
CA LEU A 526 -0.24 8.90 -14.54
C LEU A 526 -1.40 7.92 -14.74
N ASP A 527 -1.66 7.52 -15.99
CA ASP A 527 -2.58 6.44 -16.31
C ASP A 527 -2.17 5.15 -15.60
N HIS A 528 -0.89 4.80 -15.68
CA HIS A 528 -0.37 3.61 -15.01
C HIS A 528 -0.41 3.72 -13.48
N VAL A 529 -0.13 4.89 -12.88
CA VAL A 529 -0.27 5.11 -11.43
C VAL A 529 -1.69 4.81 -10.96
N ILE A 530 -2.69 5.32 -11.67
CA ILE A 530 -4.11 5.12 -11.34
C ILE A 530 -4.55 3.67 -11.62
N GLU A 531 -3.96 3.03 -12.63
CA GLU A 531 -4.10 1.58 -12.83
C GLU A 531 -3.48 0.76 -11.71
N LEU A 532 -2.41 1.20 -11.05
CA LEU A 532 -1.82 0.47 -9.93
C LEU A 532 -2.55 0.75 -8.62
N ASP A 533 -2.91 2.00 -8.38
CA ASP A 533 -3.57 2.49 -7.17
C ASP A 533 -4.67 3.52 -7.53
N PRO A 534 -5.94 3.08 -7.64
CA PRO A 534 -7.07 3.97 -7.90
C PRO A 534 -7.33 5.00 -6.80
N GLY A 535 -6.68 4.90 -5.64
CA GLY A 535 -6.74 5.85 -4.54
C GLY A 535 -5.62 6.90 -4.56
N TYR A 536 -4.77 6.93 -5.60
CA TYR A 536 -3.65 7.87 -5.70
C TYR A 536 -4.14 9.25 -6.16
N LEU A 537 -4.60 10.06 -5.20
CA LEU A 537 -5.24 11.37 -5.43
C LEU A 537 -4.39 12.31 -6.30
N ASP A 538 -3.09 12.46 -6.01
CA ASP A 538 -2.22 13.39 -6.73
C ASP A 538 -2.12 13.06 -8.23
N ALA A 539 -2.26 11.79 -8.59
CA ALA A 539 -2.26 11.39 -9.99
C ALA A 539 -3.52 11.88 -10.73
N TYR A 540 -4.68 11.89 -10.07
CA TYR A 540 -5.89 12.49 -10.64
C TYR A 540 -5.77 14.01 -10.76
N ILE A 541 -5.17 14.68 -9.77
CA ILE A 541 -4.94 16.13 -9.81
C ILE A 541 -4.11 16.50 -11.05
N ASN A 542 -2.94 15.88 -11.20
CA ASN A 542 -2.03 16.23 -12.30
C ASN A 542 -2.59 15.79 -13.65
N ARG A 543 -3.22 14.61 -13.73
CA ARG A 543 -3.81 14.13 -14.99
C ARG A 543 -5.00 14.97 -15.42
N ALA A 544 -5.85 15.40 -14.49
CA ALA A 544 -6.97 16.30 -14.77
C ALA A 544 -6.46 17.65 -15.31
N GLY A 545 -5.45 18.24 -14.67
CA GLY A 545 -4.83 19.49 -15.12
C GLY A 545 -4.22 19.37 -16.51
N LEU A 546 -3.44 18.32 -16.78
CA LEU A 546 -2.84 18.07 -18.09
C LEU A 546 -3.90 17.83 -19.18
N ARG A 547 -4.94 17.04 -18.88
CA ARG A 547 -6.05 16.78 -19.81
C ARG A 547 -6.85 18.05 -20.10
N ALA A 548 -7.09 18.89 -19.09
CA ALA A 548 -7.73 20.19 -19.28
C ALA A 548 -6.90 21.09 -20.19
N ALA A 549 -5.59 21.19 -19.95
CA ALA A 549 -4.67 21.96 -20.79
C ALA A 549 -4.59 21.42 -22.24
N ALA A 550 -4.74 20.10 -22.42
CA ALA A 550 -4.80 19.46 -23.73
C ALA A 550 -6.19 19.54 -24.42
N GLY A 551 -7.19 20.18 -23.79
CA GLY A 551 -8.55 20.27 -24.32
C GLY A 551 -9.38 18.98 -24.24
N LEU A 552 -8.91 17.99 -23.47
CA LEU A 552 -9.58 16.71 -23.23
C LEU A 552 -10.62 16.83 -22.10
N ASN A 553 -11.54 17.78 -22.22
CA ASN A 553 -12.41 18.24 -21.14
C ASN A 553 -13.22 17.11 -20.47
N GLU A 554 -13.82 16.20 -21.24
CA GLU A 554 -14.61 15.09 -20.69
C GLU A 554 -13.76 14.12 -19.85
N GLN A 555 -12.52 13.85 -20.27
CA GLN A 555 -11.61 12.99 -19.52
C GLN A 555 -11.11 13.70 -18.24
N ALA A 556 -10.84 15.01 -18.32
CA ALA A 556 -10.50 15.81 -17.15
C ALA A 556 -11.66 15.85 -16.13
N ARG A 557 -12.91 15.99 -16.58
CA ARG A 557 -14.10 15.92 -15.72
C ARG A 557 -14.24 14.58 -15.02
N ALA A 558 -13.98 13.48 -15.73
CA ALA A 558 -13.98 12.15 -15.13
C ALA A 558 -12.89 12.02 -14.04
N ASP A 559 -11.70 12.56 -14.28
CA ASP A 559 -10.62 12.57 -13.29
C ASP A 559 -10.96 13.43 -12.06
N VAL A 560 -11.55 14.61 -12.27
CA VAL A 560 -12.04 15.46 -11.18
C VAL A 560 -13.09 14.74 -10.35
N ALA A 561 -14.08 14.10 -11.00
CA ALA A 561 -15.11 13.36 -10.28
C ALA A 561 -14.54 12.18 -9.48
N ALA A 562 -13.58 11.45 -10.04
CA ALA A 562 -12.92 10.34 -9.37
C ALA A 562 -12.05 10.83 -8.18
N GLY A 563 -11.29 11.91 -8.37
CA GLY A 563 -10.48 12.51 -7.31
C GLY A 563 -11.32 13.11 -6.17
N LEU A 564 -12.40 13.80 -6.48
CA LEU A 564 -13.32 14.36 -5.48
C LEU A 564 -14.13 13.28 -4.74
N ALA A 565 -14.28 12.08 -5.32
CA ALA A 565 -14.81 10.93 -4.58
C ALA A 565 -13.81 10.40 -3.53
N ILE A 566 -12.51 10.66 -3.68
CA ILE A 566 -11.45 10.32 -2.71
C ILE A 566 -11.32 11.44 -1.67
N ASP A 567 -11.24 12.69 -2.12
CA ASP A 567 -11.13 13.90 -1.29
C ASP A 567 -12.11 14.97 -1.77
N PRO A 568 -13.32 15.04 -1.18
CA PRO A 568 -14.37 15.99 -1.59
C PRO A 568 -14.00 17.46 -1.46
N ASP A 569 -13.04 17.79 -0.60
CA ASP A 569 -12.64 19.17 -0.31
C ASP A 569 -11.36 19.57 -1.07
N ASN A 570 -10.91 18.77 -2.04
CA ASN A 570 -9.63 19.03 -2.72
C ASN A 570 -9.65 20.31 -3.58
N ALA A 571 -8.94 21.34 -3.14
CA ALA A 571 -8.94 22.66 -3.78
C ALA A 571 -8.43 22.65 -5.23
N HIS A 572 -7.41 21.82 -5.54
CA HIS A 572 -6.86 21.75 -6.89
C HIS A 572 -7.87 21.17 -7.88
N LEU A 573 -8.58 20.10 -7.52
CA LEU A 573 -9.62 19.51 -8.36
C LEU A 573 -10.81 20.46 -8.57
N TRP A 574 -11.22 21.19 -7.53
CA TRP A 574 -12.25 22.23 -7.67
C TRP A 574 -11.80 23.38 -8.58
N SER A 575 -10.51 23.76 -8.51
CA SER A 575 -9.94 24.76 -9.42
C SER A 575 -9.94 24.27 -10.88
N VAL A 576 -9.55 23.02 -11.12
CA VAL A 576 -9.63 22.40 -12.46
C VAL A 576 -11.09 22.33 -12.95
N LEU A 577 -12.04 21.97 -12.08
CA LEU A 577 -13.46 22.00 -12.44
C LEU A 577 -13.90 23.41 -12.86
N GLY A 578 -13.55 24.43 -12.07
CA GLY A 578 -13.87 25.82 -12.39
C GLY A 578 -13.33 26.24 -13.75
N GLN A 579 -12.09 25.85 -14.08
CA GLN A 579 -11.50 26.09 -15.40
C GLN A 579 -12.30 25.40 -16.52
N LEU A 580 -12.67 24.14 -16.33
CA LEU A 580 -13.46 23.37 -17.31
C LEU A 580 -14.85 23.98 -17.52
N GLU A 581 -15.52 24.41 -16.45
CA GLU A 581 -16.82 25.10 -16.53
C GLU A 581 -16.71 26.47 -17.23
N ALA A 582 -15.65 27.23 -16.96
CA ALA A 582 -15.39 28.51 -17.61
C ALA A 582 -15.18 28.33 -19.12
N ASN A 583 -14.39 27.34 -19.53
CA ASN A 583 -14.14 27.01 -20.94
C ASN A 583 -15.43 26.60 -21.69
N ASP A 584 -16.39 25.98 -20.99
CA ASP A 584 -17.69 25.61 -21.54
C ASP A 584 -18.72 26.76 -21.50
N GLY A 585 -18.34 27.95 -21.02
CA GLY A 585 -19.23 29.12 -20.89
C GLY A 585 -20.22 29.03 -19.72
N ARG A 586 -20.06 28.07 -18.82
CA ARG A 586 -20.88 27.87 -17.62
C ARG A 586 -20.34 28.71 -16.46
N HIS A 587 -20.45 30.03 -16.59
CA HIS A 587 -19.78 30.99 -15.70
C HIS A 587 -20.26 30.90 -14.24
N ALA A 588 -21.54 30.57 -14.00
CA ALA A 588 -22.06 30.48 -12.63
C ALA A 588 -21.50 29.25 -11.90
N GLU A 589 -21.44 28.11 -12.61
CA GLU A 589 -20.85 26.87 -12.14
C GLU A 589 -19.33 27.02 -11.93
N ALA A 590 -18.65 27.70 -12.84
CA ALA A 590 -17.23 28.02 -12.72
C ALA A 590 -16.94 28.86 -11.47
N MET A 591 -17.74 29.91 -11.24
CA MET A 591 -17.60 30.77 -10.05
C MET A 591 -17.77 29.97 -8.76
N ALA A 592 -18.81 29.13 -8.69
CA ALA A 592 -19.07 28.30 -7.51
C ALA A 592 -17.93 27.30 -7.25
N ALA A 593 -17.38 26.70 -8.30
CA ALA A 593 -16.23 25.79 -8.18
C ALA A 593 -14.97 26.52 -7.66
N PHE A 594 -14.65 27.70 -8.19
CA PHE A 594 -13.53 28.49 -7.66
C PHE A 594 -13.74 28.99 -6.23
N GLU A 595 -14.97 29.36 -5.86
CA GLU A 595 -15.29 29.71 -4.47
C GLU A 595 -15.12 28.50 -3.53
N THR A 596 -15.50 27.31 -3.98
CA THR A 596 -15.28 26.06 -3.22
C THR A 596 -13.78 25.78 -3.07
N ALA A 597 -13.01 25.88 -4.16
CA ALA A 597 -11.56 25.74 -4.13
C ALA A 597 -10.90 26.69 -3.13
N LEU A 598 -11.29 27.97 -3.14
CA LEU A 598 -10.73 29.01 -2.27
C LEU A 598 -11.23 28.95 -0.83
N ALA A 599 -12.38 28.31 -0.58
CA ALA A 599 -12.84 28.01 0.77
C ALA A 599 -12.01 26.88 1.39
N ALA A 600 -11.62 25.88 0.58
CA ALA A 600 -10.75 24.79 1.01
C ALA A 600 -9.29 25.23 1.17
N ASP A 601 -8.75 25.99 0.20
CA ASP A 601 -7.40 26.55 0.25
C ASP A 601 -7.38 28.03 -0.20
N PRO A 602 -7.39 28.99 0.76
CA PRO A 602 -7.29 30.41 0.47
C PRO A 602 -5.92 30.87 -0.06
N GLU A 603 -4.90 30.02 -0.04
CA GLU A 603 -3.54 30.29 -0.53
C GLU A 603 -3.29 29.72 -1.93
N LEU A 604 -4.28 29.06 -2.54
CA LEU A 604 -4.18 28.53 -3.89
C LEU A 604 -4.16 29.63 -4.96
N SER A 605 -2.96 30.10 -5.31
CA SER A 605 -2.71 31.15 -6.32
C SER A 605 -3.47 30.92 -7.64
N ALA A 606 -3.42 29.68 -8.16
CA ALA A 606 -4.07 29.31 -9.41
C ALA A 606 -5.60 29.52 -9.39
N ALA A 607 -6.28 29.24 -8.27
CA ALA A 607 -7.72 29.43 -8.15
C ALA A 607 -8.09 30.92 -8.12
N TRP A 608 -7.30 31.76 -7.44
CA TRP A 608 -7.45 33.22 -7.50
C TRP A 608 -7.26 33.75 -8.93
N ALA A 609 -6.20 33.30 -9.62
CA ALA A 609 -5.92 33.71 -10.99
C ALA A 609 -7.03 33.35 -11.97
N ASN A 610 -7.52 32.10 -11.89
CA ASN A 610 -8.58 31.61 -12.76
C ASN A 610 -9.93 32.30 -12.48
N ARG A 611 -10.28 32.52 -11.20
CA ARG A 611 -11.49 33.26 -10.85
C ARG A 611 -11.42 34.73 -11.27
N GLY A 612 -10.24 35.36 -11.13
CA GLY A 612 -10.01 36.72 -11.60
C GLY A 612 -10.20 36.85 -13.12
N SER A 613 -9.70 35.87 -13.89
CA SER A 613 -9.90 35.81 -15.34
C SER A 613 -11.38 35.65 -15.70
N LEU A 614 -12.09 34.75 -15.02
CA LEU A 614 -13.54 34.57 -15.21
C LEU A 614 -14.36 35.84 -14.89
N ARG A 615 -13.97 36.59 -13.83
CA ARG A 615 -14.61 37.87 -13.49
C ARG A 615 -14.39 38.91 -14.57
N TYR A 616 -13.19 38.99 -15.12
CA TYR A 616 -12.90 39.88 -16.25
C TYR A 616 -13.77 39.56 -17.46
N ASP A 617 -13.85 38.28 -17.85
CA ASP A 617 -14.67 37.81 -18.98
C ASP A 617 -16.17 38.04 -18.76
N SER A 618 -16.60 38.06 -17.49
CA SER A 618 -17.98 38.36 -17.08
C SER A 618 -18.26 39.87 -16.91
N GLY A 619 -17.26 40.73 -17.13
CA GLY A 619 -17.38 42.20 -17.06
C GLY A 619 -17.13 42.83 -15.69
N ASP A 620 -16.77 42.04 -14.66
CA ASP A 620 -16.38 42.52 -13.33
C ASP A 620 -14.87 42.78 -13.27
N ALA A 621 -14.43 43.86 -13.92
CA ALA A 621 -13.02 44.21 -13.98
C ALA A 621 -12.44 44.65 -12.61
N GLU A 622 -13.24 45.27 -11.73
CA GLU A 622 -12.82 45.53 -10.34
C GLU A 622 -12.53 44.23 -9.57
N GLY A 623 -13.46 43.26 -9.60
CA GLY A 623 -13.30 41.98 -8.93
C GLY A 623 -12.16 41.14 -9.53
N ALA A 624 -11.90 41.26 -10.83
CA ALA A 624 -10.75 40.66 -11.49
C ALA A 624 -9.43 41.23 -10.97
N VAL A 625 -9.30 42.56 -10.85
CA VAL A 625 -8.10 43.20 -10.29
C VAL A 625 -7.85 42.76 -8.85
N ALA A 626 -8.91 42.62 -8.05
CA ALA A 626 -8.79 42.15 -6.66
C ALA A 626 -8.25 40.72 -6.58
N ASP A 627 -8.85 39.79 -7.33
CA ASP A 627 -8.44 38.38 -7.35
C ASP A 627 -7.03 38.19 -7.93
N LEU A 628 -6.71 38.87 -9.03
CA LEU A 628 -5.36 38.81 -9.63
C LEU A 628 -4.30 39.43 -8.73
N SER A 629 -4.64 40.46 -7.94
CA SER A 629 -3.72 40.99 -6.93
C SER A 629 -3.42 39.97 -5.85
N ARG A 630 -4.44 39.23 -5.40
CA ARG A 630 -4.25 38.15 -4.43
C ARG A 630 -3.42 37.00 -5.02
N ALA A 631 -3.65 36.64 -6.29
CA ALA A 631 -2.83 35.66 -6.98
C ALA A 631 -1.35 36.08 -7.05
N ILE A 632 -1.05 37.34 -7.39
CA ILE A 632 0.33 37.86 -7.46
C ILE A 632 1.05 37.78 -6.11
N GLU A 633 0.34 38.05 -5.00
CA GLU A 633 0.89 37.93 -3.65
C GLU A 633 1.34 36.49 -3.33
N LEU A 634 0.60 35.50 -3.83
CA LEU A 634 0.78 34.07 -3.54
C LEU A 634 1.68 33.36 -4.55
N ALA A 635 1.80 33.90 -5.76
CA ALA A 635 2.49 33.28 -6.87
C ALA A 635 4.01 33.20 -6.71
N SER A 636 4.60 32.16 -7.31
CA SER A 636 6.03 32.06 -7.58
C SER A 636 6.49 33.08 -8.61
N ASP A 637 7.80 33.34 -8.70
CA ASP A 637 8.32 34.35 -9.64
C ASP A 637 8.03 34.02 -11.11
N ASP A 638 7.99 32.74 -11.48
CA ASP A 638 7.70 32.28 -12.85
C ASP A 638 6.23 32.53 -13.25
N GLU A 639 5.30 32.40 -12.30
CA GLU A 639 3.87 32.64 -12.54
C GLU A 639 3.52 34.14 -12.57
N ARG A 640 4.27 34.96 -11.81
CA ARG A 640 3.97 36.40 -11.62
C ARG A 640 3.95 37.17 -12.93
N ALA A 641 4.76 36.79 -13.92
CA ALA A 641 4.80 37.50 -15.20
C ALA A 641 3.41 37.52 -15.88
N ALA A 642 2.79 36.34 -16.04
CA ALA A 642 1.47 36.20 -16.63
C ALA A 642 0.39 36.88 -15.79
N LEU A 643 0.48 36.80 -14.45
CA LEU A 643 -0.50 37.43 -13.57
C LEU A 643 -0.46 38.97 -13.62
N HIS A 644 0.74 39.56 -13.67
CA HIS A 644 0.89 41.00 -13.89
C HIS A 644 0.31 41.41 -15.24
N TYR A 645 0.59 40.64 -16.30
CA TYR A 645 0.00 40.87 -17.62
C TYR A 645 -1.54 40.84 -17.59
N ASN A 646 -2.13 39.79 -17.01
CA ASN A 646 -3.58 39.65 -16.89
C ASN A 646 -4.21 40.79 -16.07
N ARG A 647 -3.56 41.21 -14.98
CA ARG A 647 -4.04 42.33 -14.16
C ARG A 647 -3.93 43.66 -14.90
N ALA A 648 -2.91 43.86 -15.73
CA ALA A 648 -2.80 45.04 -16.57
C ALA A 648 -3.96 45.17 -17.57
N ILE A 649 -4.40 44.05 -18.15
CA ILE A 649 -5.57 44.02 -19.04
C ILE A 649 -6.84 44.45 -18.28
N ALA A 650 -7.06 43.90 -17.09
CA ALA A 650 -8.18 44.29 -16.24
C ALA A 650 -8.13 45.77 -15.84
N LEU A 651 -6.95 46.29 -15.46
CA LEU A 651 -6.73 47.70 -15.12
C LEU A 651 -7.02 48.64 -16.30
N ARG A 652 -6.67 48.25 -17.52
CA ARG A 652 -7.00 49.02 -18.74
C ARG A 652 -8.50 49.12 -18.97
N ALA A 653 -9.25 48.05 -18.74
CA ALA A 653 -10.71 48.07 -18.84
C ALA A 653 -11.36 49.05 -17.85
N LEU A 654 -10.69 49.32 -16.72
CA LEU A 654 -11.09 50.33 -15.73
C LEU A 654 -10.57 51.75 -16.01
N GLY A 655 -9.80 51.94 -17.09
CA GLY A 655 -9.15 53.22 -17.40
C GLY A 655 -7.96 53.57 -16.48
N ARG A 656 -7.43 52.61 -15.71
CA ARG A 656 -6.29 52.78 -14.78
C ARG A 656 -4.96 52.58 -15.51
N GLU A 657 -4.72 53.40 -16.53
CA GLU A 657 -3.61 53.22 -17.50
C GLU A 657 -2.21 53.24 -16.87
N GLU A 658 -1.96 54.09 -15.87
CA GLU A 658 -0.65 54.17 -15.22
C GLU A 658 -0.31 52.91 -14.42
N GLU A 659 -1.31 52.31 -13.77
CA GLU A 659 -1.14 51.06 -13.03
C GLU A 659 -0.96 49.87 -13.98
N ALA A 660 -1.72 49.83 -15.08
CA ALA A 660 -1.54 48.82 -16.12
C ALA A 660 -0.12 48.86 -16.73
N ARG A 661 0.42 50.05 -16.99
CA ARG A 661 1.80 50.20 -17.48
C ARG A 661 2.84 49.75 -16.45
N ALA A 662 2.58 49.96 -15.15
CA ALA A 662 3.46 49.47 -14.11
C ALA A 662 3.49 47.93 -14.08
N ASP A 663 2.31 47.30 -14.19
CA ASP A 663 2.20 45.83 -14.26
C ASP A 663 2.87 45.26 -15.51
N LEU A 664 2.67 45.85 -16.69
CA LEU A 664 3.33 45.40 -17.91
C LEU A 664 4.87 45.51 -17.85
N ARG A 665 5.40 46.56 -17.20
CA ARG A 665 6.84 46.65 -16.96
C ARG A 665 7.31 45.53 -16.04
N ARG A 666 6.57 45.24 -14.98
CA ARG A 666 6.91 44.16 -14.06
C ARG A 666 6.84 42.79 -14.74
N ALA A 667 5.82 42.56 -15.56
CA ALA A 667 5.67 41.37 -16.39
C ALA A 667 6.87 41.19 -17.34
N ARG A 668 7.28 42.26 -18.04
CA ARG A 668 8.44 42.24 -18.94
C ARG A 668 9.75 41.99 -18.20
N ASP A 669 9.92 42.57 -17.01
CA ASP A 669 11.14 42.38 -16.23
C ASP A 669 11.27 40.92 -15.75
N LEU A 670 10.15 40.19 -15.63
CA LEU A 670 10.11 38.76 -15.29
C LEU A 670 10.20 37.85 -16.53
N ALA A 671 9.59 38.25 -17.64
CA ALA A 671 9.56 37.51 -18.91
C ALA A 671 9.93 38.44 -20.08
N PRO A 672 11.22 38.78 -20.27
CA PRO A 672 11.65 39.79 -21.24
C PRO A 672 11.45 39.38 -22.70
N ASP A 673 11.39 38.08 -22.97
CA ASP A 673 11.27 37.52 -24.32
C ASP A 673 9.82 37.18 -24.71
N ASP A 674 8.84 37.46 -23.84
CA ASP A 674 7.43 37.20 -24.11
C ASP A 674 6.86 38.22 -25.13
N PRO A 675 6.42 37.77 -26.32
CA PRO A 675 5.97 38.67 -27.38
C PRO A 675 4.68 39.40 -27.06
N ASP A 676 3.78 38.80 -26.27
CA ASP A 676 2.49 39.39 -25.93
C ASP A 676 2.66 40.51 -24.90
N ILE A 677 3.57 40.33 -23.94
CA ILE A 677 3.97 41.37 -22.98
C ILE A 677 4.63 42.55 -23.72
N GLN A 678 5.52 42.27 -24.66
CA GLN A 678 6.19 43.31 -25.46
C GLN A 678 5.21 44.07 -26.35
N ALA A 679 4.23 43.40 -26.94
CA ALA A 679 3.22 44.02 -27.78
C ALA A 679 2.21 44.88 -26.99
N ALA A 680 1.97 44.55 -25.72
CA ALA A 680 1.02 45.26 -24.87
C ALA A 680 1.56 46.55 -24.24
N LEU A 681 2.89 46.72 -24.16
CA LEU A 681 3.58 47.94 -23.69
C LEU A 681 3.52 49.09 -24.71
#